data_AF-A0A816N1B0-F1
#
_entry.id   AF-A0A816N1B0-F1
#
_cell.length_a   1.000
_cell.length_b   1.000
_cell.length_c   1.000
_cell.angle_alpha   90.00
_cell.angle_beta   90.00
_cell.angle_gamma   90.00
#
_symmetry.space_group_name_H-M   'P 1'
#
loop_
_entity.id
_entity.type
_entity.pdbx_description
1 polymer ?
#
loop_
_entity_poly.entity_id
_entity_poly.type
_entity_poly.pdbx_seq_one_letter_code
_entity_poly.pdbx_strand_id
1 'polypeptide(L)'
;MPPSTSWQAILTNWDANTYSAKYDMSVSFNDVNSQVLLGIQIANTFVLLDIDQASKKFLLPSQSLSNGKAIGTGKTVGWLNSDVALILVNTYSLNYIWSSSQIFTYNWSVNNSFAIVSIIPNSQQLLSPEFGPVLLALVATPSGIIIMLDSSGNLYILRQSPPGSYSDSSTKSVSSFLPCIGGTYSSQFDIQPCSLCPQGFSTYGLTGQSSCVSCETDAFCPLGSAFGHISSSSSFLTSINQARAYPLSPTSTRFENILMQNMFAISVTSSTTCLLMSPLFWASMIMLLGVAIAVLMIILIYFVGDHRGKKTQQRLKHFFKLTDIVGEGEFWIGGIVSFAIIFICICGYAFSGTYYKRYPIENTSDSTVFGCNPTLTNAQFTSGLMSIMVSPNDDESRIFELLDAQIFILHVDFVNTLYACTDLTLAQIKDKTLPLAYSSCSNNNGSLSLVVQLPSHGVNLQFLLAGINTIGGIRLYLEGSGTEEENDTLEARYTLVDLMFAQVFTFAGRVLIEQPSFTMQLTKVINRTYPLQENEGKVLSAFWLPYVSADINQIFADESEYIYATSSNAIMSLTISEGAFYILNTQQPIVDEAELIFTDMLFTITCIEIFGFIFIIFRLLIIPFTKCILKCYSQHKASDKLLTANDERIMSAVRF
;
A
#
# COMPACT_ATOMS: atom_id res chain seq x y z
N MET A 1 21.80 -36.35 30.16
CA MET A 1 21.41 -37.78 30.17
C MET A 1 22.67 -38.62 30.34
N PRO A 2 22.70 -39.63 31.23
CA PRO A 2 23.82 -40.56 31.29
C PRO A 2 23.75 -41.54 30.10
N PRO A 3 24.89 -41.88 29.46
CA PRO A 3 24.91 -42.73 28.28
C PRO A 3 25.04 -44.20 28.71
N SER A 4 23.92 -44.95 28.79
CA SER A 4 23.91 -46.44 28.74
C SER A 4 22.56 -47.12 29.08
N THR A 5 21.44 -46.40 29.20
CA THR A 5 20.14 -47.11 29.36
C THR A 5 19.68 -47.64 28.02
N SER A 6 19.59 -48.97 27.88
CA SER A 6 19.02 -49.61 26.69
C SER A 6 17.57 -49.14 26.48
N TRP A 7 17.10 -49.15 25.23
CA TRP A 7 15.71 -48.82 24.92
C TRP A 7 14.71 -49.70 25.70
N GLN A 8 15.12 -50.92 26.06
CA GLN A 8 14.36 -51.80 26.95
C GLN A 8 14.22 -51.18 28.35
N ALA A 9 15.29 -50.64 28.93
CA ALA A 9 15.24 -49.97 30.24
C ALA A 9 14.37 -48.70 30.27
N ILE A 10 14.14 -48.07 29.10
CA ILE A 10 13.23 -46.93 28.95
C ILE A 10 11.75 -47.38 28.91
N LEU A 11 11.48 -48.58 28.38
CA LEU A 11 10.13 -49.18 28.29
C LEU A 11 9.75 -49.98 29.54
N THR A 12 10.71 -50.63 30.18
CA THR A 12 10.51 -51.38 31.42
C THR A 12 10.64 -50.41 32.58
N ASN A 13 9.52 -49.80 32.96
CA ASN A 13 9.39 -49.03 34.19
C ASN A 13 9.49 -49.99 35.40
N TRP A 14 10.69 -50.49 35.67
CA TRP A 14 10.93 -51.64 36.56
C TRP A 14 10.55 -51.37 38.04
N ASP A 15 10.34 -50.10 38.40
CA ASP A 15 10.01 -49.64 39.77
C ASP A 15 8.58 -49.07 39.92
N ALA A 16 7.72 -49.12 38.89
CA ALA A 16 6.38 -48.54 38.99
C ALA A 16 5.36 -49.49 39.64
N ASN A 17 5.17 -49.35 40.95
CA ASN A 17 4.03 -49.94 41.70
C ASN A 17 2.67 -49.27 41.39
N THR A 18 2.63 -48.29 40.48
CA THR A 18 1.43 -47.56 40.06
C THR A 18 1.35 -47.53 38.55
N TYR A 19 0.22 -47.99 38.00
CA TYR A 19 -0.11 -47.88 36.58
C TYR A 19 0.02 -46.42 36.11
N SER A 20 0.74 -46.21 35.02
CA SER A 20 0.92 -44.88 34.40
C SER A 20 0.67 -45.01 32.91
N ALA A 21 -0.44 -44.46 32.45
CA ALA A 21 -0.88 -44.50 31.06
C ALA A 21 0.15 -43.94 30.06
N LYS A 22 1.14 -43.15 30.52
CA LYS A 22 2.28 -42.70 29.70
C LYS A 22 3.09 -43.84 29.07
N TYR A 23 3.17 -44.99 29.74
CA TYR A 23 4.01 -46.12 29.31
C TYR A 23 3.23 -47.20 28.56
N ASP A 24 1.94 -47.00 28.34
CA ASP A 24 1.12 -47.96 27.63
C ASP A 24 1.51 -47.99 26.15
N MET A 25 1.53 -49.21 25.61
CA MET A 25 1.66 -49.47 24.19
C MET A 25 0.39 -50.16 23.72
N SER A 26 -0.04 -49.81 22.51
CA SER A 26 -1.20 -50.40 21.87
C SER A 26 -0.77 -51.15 20.62
N VAL A 27 -1.43 -52.27 20.33
CA VAL A 27 -1.13 -53.07 19.15
C VAL A 27 -2.42 -53.47 18.46
N SER A 28 -2.42 -53.42 17.13
CA SER A 28 -3.50 -53.91 16.28
C SER A 28 -2.93 -54.71 15.12
N PHE A 29 -3.58 -55.84 14.83
CA PHE A 29 -3.19 -56.75 13.76
C PHE A 29 -4.12 -56.56 12.56
N ASN A 30 -3.55 -56.57 11.37
CA ASN A 30 -4.26 -56.61 10.10
C ASN A 30 -3.96 -57.96 9.44
N ASP A 31 -4.86 -58.90 9.64
CA ASP A 31 -4.70 -60.29 9.20
C ASP A 31 -4.73 -60.41 7.66
N VAL A 32 -5.30 -59.44 6.94
CA VAL A 32 -5.43 -59.48 5.48
C VAL A 32 -4.10 -59.14 4.80
N ASN A 33 -3.39 -58.14 5.33
CA ASN A 33 -2.14 -57.64 4.75
C ASN A 33 -0.89 -58.08 5.54
N SER A 34 -1.02 -58.97 6.51
CA SER A 34 0.09 -59.40 7.40
C SER A 34 0.80 -58.22 8.08
N GLN A 35 0.06 -57.20 8.52
CA GLN A 35 0.62 -55.98 9.09
C GLN A 35 0.30 -55.84 10.58
N VAL A 36 1.25 -55.29 11.34
CA VAL A 36 1.09 -54.97 12.77
C VAL A 36 1.30 -53.48 12.97
N LEU A 37 0.29 -52.82 13.53
CA LEU A 37 0.34 -51.42 13.92
C LEU A 37 0.59 -51.35 15.42
N LEU A 38 1.68 -50.68 15.82
CA LEU A 38 2.07 -50.51 17.21
C LEU A 38 2.08 -49.02 17.58
N GLY A 39 1.26 -48.60 18.52
CA GLY A 39 1.31 -47.27 19.12
C GLY A 39 2.19 -47.24 20.36
N ILE A 40 3.09 -46.26 20.45
CA ILE A 40 4.04 -46.08 21.56
C ILE A 40 3.85 -44.68 22.13
N GLN A 41 3.03 -44.57 23.17
CA GLN A 41 2.61 -43.27 23.69
C GLN A 41 3.75 -42.45 24.29
N ILE A 42 4.70 -43.08 24.99
CA ILE A 42 5.85 -42.37 25.58
C ILE A 42 6.74 -41.70 24.53
N ALA A 43 6.80 -42.26 23.33
CA ALA A 43 7.57 -41.75 22.22
C ALA A 43 6.73 -40.87 21.28
N ASN A 44 5.44 -40.66 21.59
CA ASN A 44 4.45 -39.99 20.73
C ASN A 44 4.55 -40.46 19.26
N THR A 45 4.67 -41.77 19.05
CA THR A 45 4.83 -42.35 17.72
C THR A 45 3.99 -43.61 17.57
N PHE A 46 3.72 -43.97 16.34
CA PHE A 46 3.29 -45.32 15.98
C PHE A 46 4.26 -45.92 14.97
N VAL A 47 4.27 -47.24 14.88
CA VAL A 47 5.14 -48.03 14.02
C VAL A 47 4.27 -49.04 13.29
N LEU A 48 4.32 -49.01 11.97
CA LEU A 48 3.80 -50.07 11.13
C LEU A 48 4.91 -51.10 10.88
N LEU A 49 4.61 -52.37 11.13
CA LEU A 49 5.47 -53.51 10.83
C LEU A 49 4.77 -54.39 9.80
N ASP A 50 5.41 -54.60 8.66
CA ASP A 50 5.00 -55.60 7.67
C ASP A 50 5.70 -56.91 8.02
N ILE A 51 4.93 -57.96 8.32
CA ILE A 51 5.45 -59.28 8.73
C ILE A 51 6.06 -60.00 7.52
N ASP A 52 5.52 -59.80 6.33
CA ASP A 52 5.96 -60.47 5.09
C ASP A 52 7.19 -59.76 4.49
N GLN A 53 7.30 -58.44 4.68
CA GLN A 53 8.51 -57.66 4.36
C GLN A 53 9.33 -57.36 5.62
N ALA A 54 10.01 -58.38 6.14
CA ALA A 54 10.88 -58.28 7.31
C ALA A 54 12.00 -57.22 7.15
N SER A 55 11.70 -55.93 7.43
CA SER A 55 12.64 -54.85 7.83
C SER A 55 12.15 -53.41 7.63
N LYS A 56 10.96 -53.14 7.06
CA LYS A 56 10.51 -51.73 6.92
C LYS A 56 9.77 -51.25 8.16
N LYS A 57 10.46 -50.41 8.96
CA LYS A 57 9.85 -49.60 10.02
C LYS A 57 9.48 -48.25 9.44
N PHE A 58 8.19 -47.92 9.41
CA PHE A 58 7.75 -46.57 9.11
C PHE A 58 7.54 -45.84 10.43
N LEU A 59 8.43 -44.88 10.71
CA LEU A 59 8.30 -43.90 11.78
C LEU A 59 7.77 -42.62 11.15
N LEU A 60 6.55 -42.23 11.49
CA LEU A 60 6.06 -40.90 11.14
C LEU A 60 6.51 -39.92 12.22
N PRO A 61 7.10 -38.78 11.85
CA PRO A 61 7.49 -37.77 12.82
C PRO A 61 6.25 -37.22 13.53
N SER A 62 6.33 -37.18 14.86
CA SER A 62 5.38 -36.49 15.72
C SER A 62 5.35 -35.00 15.36
N GLN A 63 4.18 -34.45 15.05
CA GLN A 63 4.01 -33.00 15.09
C GLN A 63 4.10 -32.55 16.56
N SER A 64 5.22 -31.91 16.90
CA SER A 64 5.46 -31.39 18.24
C SER A 64 5.01 -29.93 18.30
N LEU A 65 3.90 -29.72 19.02
CA LEU A 65 3.36 -28.43 19.48
C LEU A 65 2.39 -27.72 18.53
N SER A 66 1.12 -27.71 18.94
CA SER A 66 0.14 -26.68 18.60
C SER A 66 -0.08 -25.84 19.86
N ASN A 67 0.17 -24.53 19.80
CA ASN A 67 -0.19 -23.56 20.83
C ASN A 67 0.26 -23.89 22.27
N GLY A 68 1.51 -24.35 22.45
CA GLY A 68 2.09 -24.62 23.79
C GLY A 68 1.58 -25.89 24.49
N LYS A 69 0.79 -26.72 23.81
CA LYS A 69 0.36 -28.05 24.26
C LYS A 69 1.07 -29.15 23.48
N ALA A 70 1.43 -30.24 24.14
CA ALA A 70 2.04 -31.40 23.48
C ALA A 70 0.96 -32.34 22.95
N ILE A 71 1.19 -32.92 21.77
CA ILE A 71 0.33 -33.92 21.15
C ILE A 71 0.95 -35.29 21.38
N GLY A 72 0.16 -36.23 21.93
CA GLY A 72 0.55 -37.60 22.19
C GLY A 72 -0.20 -38.56 21.30
N THR A 73 0.54 -39.25 20.43
CA THR A 73 -0.03 -40.25 19.51
C THR A 73 0.27 -41.66 20.01
N GLY A 74 -0.50 -42.65 19.55
CA GLY A 74 -0.18 -44.06 19.76
C GLY A 74 -0.65 -44.67 21.08
N LYS A 75 -1.55 -44.00 21.81
CA LYS A 75 -2.19 -44.59 23.00
C LYS A 75 -3.08 -45.78 22.66
N THR A 76 -3.84 -45.64 21.58
CA THR A 76 -4.65 -46.73 21.05
C THR A 76 -4.57 -46.69 19.54
N VAL A 77 -4.38 -47.86 18.94
CA VAL A 77 -4.34 -48.05 17.50
C VAL A 77 -5.30 -49.18 17.14
N GLY A 78 -5.93 -49.09 15.98
CA GLY A 78 -6.88 -50.09 15.50
C GLY A 78 -6.91 -50.14 13.98
N TRP A 79 -7.13 -51.31 13.42
CA TRP A 79 -7.44 -51.46 11.99
C TRP A 79 -8.94 -51.49 11.81
N LEU A 80 -9.46 -50.61 10.96
CA LEU A 80 -10.87 -50.62 10.60
C LEU A 80 -11.14 -51.58 9.44
N ASN A 81 -10.25 -51.60 8.45
CA ASN A 81 -10.25 -52.53 7.34
C ASN A 81 -8.80 -52.81 6.90
N SER A 82 -8.60 -53.45 5.74
CA SER A 82 -7.26 -53.78 5.21
C SER A 82 -6.35 -52.57 5.02
N ASP A 83 -6.91 -51.39 4.76
CA ASP A 83 -6.14 -50.24 4.29
C ASP A 83 -6.32 -49.00 5.20
N VAL A 84 -7.26 -49.04 6.15
CA VAL A 84 -7.59 -47.91 7.03
C VAL A 84 -7.24 -48.21 8.47
N ALA A 85 -6.31 -47.42 9.01
CA ALA A 85 -5.89 -47.44 10.40
C ALA A 85 -6.53 -46.27 11.18
N LEU A 86 -6.81 -46.51 12.46
CA LEU A 86 -7.31 -45.53 13.40
C LEU A 86 -6.29 -45.35 14.51
N ILE A 87 -5.98 -44.10 14.84
CA ILE A 87 -4.99 -43.76 15.86
C ILE A 87 -5.58 -42.74 16.80
N LEU A 88 -5.62 -43.08 18.09
CA LEU A 88 -6.02 -42.15 19.14
C LEU A 88 -4.86 -41.19 19.46
N VAL A 89 -5.17 -39.90 19.37
CA VAL A 89 -4.27 -38.77 19.59
C VAL A 89 -4.82 -37.91 20.71
N ASN A 90 -4.02 -37.67 21.75
CA ASN A 90 -4.40 -36.89 22.91
C ASN A 90 -3.58 -35.61 23.01
N THR A 91 -4.22 -34.51 23.37
CA THR A 91 -3.52 -33.30 23.78
C THR A 91 -3.24 -33.37 25.28
N TYR A 92 -2.03 -32.98 25.69
CA TYR A 92 -1.67 -32.98 27.10
C TYR A 92 -0.79 -31.78 27.49
N SER A 93 -0.92 -31.41 28.77
CA SER A 93 -0.08 -30.38 29.40
C SER A 93 1.34 -30.89 29.69
N LEU A 94 2.28 -30.00 30.00
CA LEU A 94 3.64 -30.38 30.40
C LEU A 94 3.69 -31.36 31.60
N ASN A 95 2.64 -31.38 32.43
CA ASN A 95 2.48 -32.29 33.56
C ASN A 95 1.79 -33.63 33.17
N TYR A 96 1.65 -33.91 31.88
CA TYR A 96 1.02 -35.11 31.32
C TYR A 96 -0.47 -35.32 31.71
N ILE A 97 -1.18 -34.22 31.95
CA ILE A 97 -2.64 -34.23 32.14
C ILE A 97 -3.29 -34.08 30.77
N TRP A 98 -4.12 -35.05 30.37
CA TRP A 98 -4.84 -35.04 29.10
C TRP A 98 -5.97 -34.00 29.14
N SER A 99 -6.05 -33.17 28.10
CA SER A 99 -7.06 -32.11 27.97
C SER A 99 -8.11 -32.39 26.89
N SER A 100 -7.73 -33.05 25.81
CA SER A 100 -8.67 -33.47 24.77
C SER A 100 -8.14 -34.68 24.00
N SER A 101 -9.02 -35.37 23.29
CA SER A 101 -8.71 -36.52 22.46
C SER A 101 -9.35 -36.43 21.09
N GLN A 102 -8.62 -36.87 20.07
CA GLN A 102 -9.06 -36.97 18.68
C GLN A 102 -8.59 -38.31 18.10
N ILE A 103 -9.36 -38.86 17.16
CA ILE A 103 -9.07 -40.08 16.44
C ILE A 103 -8.69 -39.66 15.03
N PHE A 104 -7.45 -39.98 14.65
CA PHE A 104 -6.93 -39.76 13.32
C PHE A 104 -7.12 -41.03 12.52
N THR A 105 -7.75 -40.91 11.36
CA THR A 105 -7.89 -42.01 10.40
C THR A 105 -6.82 -41.86 9.35
N TYR A 106 -6.19 -42.97 9.00
CA TYR A 106 -5.11 -43.01 8.03
C TYR A 106 -5.42 -44.05 6.96
N ASN A 107 -5.22 -43.68 5.70
CA ASN A 107 -5.26 -44.60 4.58
C ASN A 107 -3.84 -45.04 4.24
N TRP A 108 -3.65 -46.34 4.17
CA TRP A 108 -2.45 -47.02 3.73
C TRP A 108 -2.59 -47.33 2.24
N SER A 109 -1.82 -46.63 1.41
CA SER A 109 -1.77 -46.91 -0.03
C SER A 109 -0.55 -47.76 -0.40
N VAL A 110 -0.65 -48.45 -1.54
CA VAL A 110 0.42 -49.28 -2.14
C VAL A 110 1.75 -48.51 -2.34
N ASN A 111 1.71 -47.17 -2.35
CA ASN A 111 2.89 -46.30 -2.42
C ASN A 111 3.62 -46.09 -1.08
N ASN A 112 3.26 -46.83 -0.02
CA ASN A 112 3.87 -46.78 1.31
C ASN A 112 3.82 -45.42 2.01
N SER A 113 2.76 -44.64 1.76
CA SER A 113 2.50 -43.39 2.48
C SER A 113 1.25 -43.54 3.35
N PHE A 114 1.37 -43.05 4.59
CA PHE A 114 0.22 -42.81 5.46
C PHE A 114 -0.26 -41.38 5.22
N ALA A 115 -1.42 -41.25 4.59
CA ALA A 115 -2.12 -39.98 4.49
C ALA A 115 -3.23 -39.95 5.55
N ILE A 116 -3.33 -38.85 6.29
CA ILE A 116 -4.49 -38.61 7.15
C ILE A 116 -5.69 -38.40 6.23
N VAL A 117 -6.78 -39.09 6.54
CA VAL A 117 -8.02 -39.04 5.73
C VAL A 117 -9.08 -38.22 6.45
N SER A 118 -9.18 -38.38 7.77
CA SER A 118 -10.12 -37.64 8.61
C SER A 118 -9.68 -37.61 10.07
N ILE A 119 -10.32 -36.71 10.82
CA ILE A 119 -10.12 -36.51 12.25
C ILE A 119 -11.49 -36.44 12.93
N ILE A 120 -11.68 -37.17 14.03
CA ILE A 120 -12.93 -37.19 14.82
C ILE A 120 -12.64 -36.98 16.31
N PRO A 121 -13.40 -36.16 17.06
CA PRO A 121 -14.43 -35.27 16.55
C PRO A 121 -13.84 -34.12 15.73
N ASN A 122 -14.67 -33.58 14.84
CA ASN A 122 -14.40 -32.35 14.10
C ASN A 122 -15.62 -31.41 14.19
N SER A 123 -15.53 -30.23 13.56
CA SER A 123 -16.61 -29.22 13.58
C SER A 123 -17.97 -29.73 13.08
N GLN A 124 -17.99 -30.77 12.25
CA GLN A 124 -19.21 -31.31 11.61
C GLN A 124 -19.69 -32.62 12.25
N GLN A 125 -18.77 -33.37 12.87
CA GLN A 125 -19.05 -34.62 13.56
C GLN A 125 -18.63 -34.48 15.02
N LEU A 126 -19.52 -33.89 15.82
CA LEU A 126 -19.34 -33.68 17.24
C LEU A 126 -19.67 -34.95 18.03
N LEU A 127 -18.96 -35.15 19.14
CA LEU A 127 -19.34 -36.14 20.15
C LEU A 127 -20.42 -35.55 21.07
N SER A 128 -21.25 -36.42 21.64
CA SER A 128 -22.27 -36.02 22.63
C SER A 128 -21.63 -35.20 23.77
N PRO A 129 -22.29 -34.12 24.24
CA PRO A 129 -21.80 -33.34 25.39
C PRO A 129 -21.78 -34.14 26.70
N GLU A 130 -22.45 -35.29 26.75
CA GLU A 130 -22.35 -36.23 27.88
C GLU A 130 -20.99 -36.94 27.95
N PHE A 131 -20.18 -36.83 26.90
CA PHE A 131 -18.88 -37.45 26.78
C PHE A 131 -17.79 -36.56 27.35
N GLY A 132 -16.87 -37.15 28.12
CA GLY A 132 -15.67 -36.45 28.55
C GLY A 132 -14.81 -36.02 27.36
N PRO A 133 -14.07 -34.90 27.44
CA PRO A 133 -13.20 -34.46 26.34
C PRO A 133 -12.02 -35.41 26.08
N VAL A 134 -11.81 -36.39 26.97
CA VAL A 134 -10.67 -37.31 27.00
C VAL A 134 -11.13 -38.75 26.80
N LEU A 135 -10.54 -39.39 25.79
CA LEU A 135 -10.74 -40.79 25.41
C LEU A 135 -9.71 -41.71 26.08
N LEU A 136 -10.23 -42.76 26.72
CA LEU A 136 -9.41 -43.81 27.33
C LEU A 136 -8.97 -44.88 26.33
N ALA A 137 -9.87 -45.37 25.50
CA ALA A 137 -9.58 -46.45 24.56
C ALA A 137 -10.44 -46.37 23.30
N LEU A 138 -9.95 -47.00 22.24
CA LEU A 138 -10.58 -47.16 20.94
C LEU A 138 -10.48 -48.63 20.51
N VAL A 139 -11.57 -49.23 20.07
CA VAL A 139 -11.57 -50.59 19.49
C VAL A 139 -12.31 -50.55 18.17
N ALA A 140 -11.66 -51.00 17.10
CA ALA A 140 -12.30 -51.23 15.80
C ALA A 140 -12.68 -52.71 15.68
N THR A 141 -13.90 -52.98 15.22
CA THR A 141 -14.35 -54.34 14.91
C THR A 141 -14.13 -54.68 13.44
N PRO A 142 -14.02 -55.97 13.09
CA PRO A 142 -13.92 -56.40 11.68
C PRO A 142 -15.12 -56.01 10.82
N SER A 143 -16.25 -55.67 11.45
CA SER A 143 -17.47 -55.20 10.77
C SER A 143 -17.49 -53.69 10.54
N GLY A 144 -16.36 -52.99 10.75
CA GLY A 144 -16.26 -51.55 10.55
C GLY A 144 -16.94 -50.71 11.65
N ILE A 145 -17.18 -51.27 12.84
CA ILE A 145 -17.76 -50.54 13.98
C ILE A 145 -16.63 -50.06 14.87
N ILE A 146 -16.72 -48.83 15.33
CA ILE A 146 -15.74 -48.24 16.25
C ILE A 146 -16.39 -48.07 17.61
N ILE A 147 -15.72 -48.57 18.64
CA ILE A 147 -16.14 -48.47 20.03
C ILE A 147 -15.14 -47.59 20.77
N MET A 148 -15.63 -46.54 21.45
CA MET A 148 -14.83 -45.61 22.22
C MET A 148 -15.22 -45.66 23.69
N LEU A 149 -14.25 -45.48 24.58
CA LEU A 149 -14.44 -45.35 26.02
C LEU A 149 -13.88 -44.01 26.48
N ASP A 150 -14.66 -43.18 27.18
CA ASP A 150 -14.15 -41.93 27.77
C ASP A 150 -13.58 -42.12 29.19
N SER A 151 -13.00 -41.03 29.68
CA SER A 151 -12.49 -40.89 31.06
C SER A 151 -13.58 -40.96 32.15
N SER A 152 -14.85 -40.79 31.80
CA SER A 152 -16.00 -40.90 32.71
C SER A 152 -16.58 -42.32 32.76
N GLY A 153 -16.08 -43.24 31.94
CA GLY A 153 -16.56 -44.63 31.85
C GLY A 153 -17.72 -44.83 30.86
N ASN A 154 -18.06 -43.83 30.06
CA ASN A 154 -19.09 -43.91 29.03
C ASN A 154 -18.55 -44.64 27.79
N LEU A 155 -19.36 -45.54 27.25
CA LEU A 155 -19.05 -46.27 26.03
C LEU A 155 -19.86 -45.72 24.85
N TYR A 156 -19.17 -45.54 23.73
CA TYR A 156 -19.74 -44.98 22.52
C TYR A 156 -19.56 -45.92 21.33
N ILE A 157 -20.58 -46.09 20.49
CA ILE A 157 -20.54 -46.97 19.32
C ILE A 157 -20.81 -46.16 18.04
N LEU A 158 -19.77 -45.96 17.24
CA LEU A 158 -19.84 -45.42 15.88
C LEU A 158 -20.03 -46.57 14.89
N ARG A 159 -21.18 -46.59 14.22
CA ARG A 159 -21.49 -47.56 13.16
C ARG A 159 -21.00 -47.07 11.81
N GLN A 160 -20.80 -47.98 10.87
CA GLN A 160 -20.58 -47.62 9.47
C GLN A 160 -21.87 -47.03 8.89
N SER A 161 -21.79 -45.86 8.29
CA SER A 161 -22.87 -45.20 7.55
C SER A 161 -22.83 -45.57 6.06
N PRO A 162 -23.98 -45.54 5.36
CA PRO A 162 -24.01 -45.71 3.91
C PRO A 162 -23.38 -44.50 3.20
N PRO A 163 -22.88 -44.66 1.95
CA PRO A 163 -22.30 -43.57 1.18
C PRO A 163 -23.22 -42.35 1.09
N GLY A 164 -22.65 -41.15 1.27
CA GLY A 164 -23.41 -39.89 1.30
C GLY A 164 -24.05 -39.55 2.64
N SER A 165 -23.79 -40.36 3.68
CA SER A 165 -24.13 -40.06 5.06
C SER A 165 -22.95 -40.36 5.98
N TYR A 166 -22.88 -39.69 7.14
CA TYR A 166 -21.87 -39.89 8.16
C TYR A 166 -22.53 -40.26 9.50
N SER A 167 -21.74 -40.82 10.41
CA SER A 167 -22.22 -41.27 11.71
C SER A 167 -22.16 -40.16 12.75
N ASP A 168 -23.30 -39.51 13.02
CA ASP A 168 -23.41 -38.48 14.04
C ASP A 168 -23.61 -39.07 15.44
N SER A 169 -22.88 -38.48 16.40
CA SER A 169 -22.85 -38.87 17.80
C SER A 169 -23.49 -37.89 18.76
N SER A 170 -23.93 -36.75 18.27
CA SER A 170 -24.21 -35.56 19.07
C SER A 170 -25.28 -35.77 20.16
N THR A 171 -26.18 -36.76 20.01
CA THR A 171 -27.37 -36.90 20.87
C THR A 171 -27.52 -38.24 21.60
N LYS A 172 -26.73 -39.27 21.25
CA LYS A 172 -26.91 -40.65 21.78
C LYS A 172 -25.58 -41.40 21.82
N SER A 173 -25.44 -42.35 22.75
CA SER A 173 -24.28 -43.27 22.89
C SER A 173 -24.06 -44.23 21.70
N VAL A 174 -25.05 -44.36 20.82
CA VAL A 174 -24.95 -45.09 19.56
C VAL A 174 -25.21 -44.12 18.41
N SER A 175 -24.34 -44.11 17.41
CA SER A 175 -24.40 -43.15 16.33
C SER A 175 -25.67 -43.29 15.47
N SER A 176 -26.24 -42.15 15.11
CA SER A 176 -27.27 -42.03 14.06
C SER A 176 -26.62 -41.62 12.73
N PHE A 177 -27.32 -41.80 11.61
CA PHE A 177 -26.82 -41.40 10.30
C PHE A 177 -27.42 -40.06 9.90
N LEU A 178 -26.56 -39.10 9.57
CA LEU A 178 -26.94 -37.81 9.00
C LEU A 178 -26.41 -37.69 7.57
N PRO A 179 -27.13 -37.05 6.65
CA PRO A 179 -26.64 -36.81 5.30
C PRO A 179 -25.39 -35.92 5.33
N CYS A 180 -24.45 -36.14 4.42
CA CYS A 180 -23.31 -35.25 4.22
C CYS A 180 -23.78 -33.83 3.92
N ILE A 181 -23.10 -32.85 4.52
CA ILE A 181 -23.31 -31.44 4.22
C ILE A 181 -22.52 -31.05 2.96
N GLY A 182 -22.86 -29.91 2.35
CA GLY A 182 -22.14 -29.40 1.18
C GLY A 182 -20.63 -29.26 1.45
N GLY A 183 -19.81 -29.61 0.46
CA GLY A 183 -18.35 -29.60 0.58
C GLY A 183 -17.75 -30.81 1.31
N THR A 184 -18.58 -31.75 1.77
CA THR A 184 -18.14 -33.01 2.37
C THR A 184 -18.58 -34.23 1.57
N TYR A 185 -17.87 -35.34 1.77
CA TYR A 185 -18.32 -36.67 1.40
C TYR A 185 -18.07 -37.64 2.55
N SER A 186 -18.76 -38.78 2.53
CA SER A 186 -18.53 -39.88 3.46
C SER A 186 -18.69 -41.19 2.70
N SER A 187 -17.77 -42.11 2.95
CA SER A 187 -17.79 -43.47 2.41
C SER A 187 -17.86 -44.55 3.50
N GLN A 188 -17.67 -44.16 4.77
CA GLN A 188 -17.63 -45.08 5.91
C GLN A 188 -18.38 -44.53 7.11
N PHE A 189 -17.72 -44.02 8.15
CA PHE A 189 -18.33 -43.51 9.39
C PHE A 189 -18.00 -42.02 9.62
N ASP A 190 -16.95 -41.55 8.95
CA ASP A 190 -16.36 -40.23 9.09
C ASP A 190 -16.84 -39.29 7.99
N ILE A 191 -16.95 -38.02 8.34
CA ILE A 191 -17.20 -36.96 7.37
C ILE A 191 -15.85 -36.40 6.89
N GLN A 192 -15.60 -36.46 5.57
CA GLN A 192 -14.36 -36.03 4.94
C GLN A 192 -14.62 -34.77 4.09
N PRO A 193 -13.70 -33.79 4.08
CA PRO A 193 -13.80 -32.67 3.15
C PRO A 193 -13.59 -33.15 1.71
N CYS A 194 -14.34 -32.61 0.75
CA CYS A 194 -14.10 -32.88 -0.66
C CYS A 194 -12.71 -32.42 -1.10
N SER A 195 -12.11 -33.12 -2.07
CA SER A 195 -10.88 -32.68 -2.72
C SER A 195 -11.07 -31.30 -3.34
N LEU A 196 -10.09 -30.41 -3.13
CA LEU A 196 -10.13 -29.07 -3.68
C LEU A 196 -9.92 -29.09 -5.20
N CYS A 197 -10.66 -28.23 -5.92
CA CYS A 197 -10.35 -28.01 -7.32
C CYS A 197 -9.04 -27.23 -7.47
N PRO A 198 -8.15 -27.64 -8.38
CA PRO A 198 -6.91 -26.93 -8.64
C PRO A 198 -7.20 -25.52 -9.18
N GLN A 199 -6.22 -24.63 -9.07
CA GLN A 199 -6.33 -23.25 -9.57
C GLN A 199 -6.78 -23.22 -11.04
N GLY A 200 -7.72 -22.31 -11.35
CA GLY A 200 -8.32 -22.18 -12.69
C GLY A 200 -9.47 -23.14 -12.97
N PHE A 201 -9.85 -23.99 -12.00
CA PHE A 201 -11.01 -24.86 -12.07
C PHE A 201 -11.99 -24.58 -10.92
N SER A 202 -13.27 -24.87 -11.14
CA SER A 202 -14.33 -24.72 -10.14
C SER A 202 -15.36 -25.85 -10.20
N THR A 203 -16.27 -25.87 -9.22
CA THR A 203 -17.42 -26.79 -9.18
C THR A 203 -18.74 -26.13 -9.64
N TYR A 204 -18.70 -24.88 -10.08
CA TYR A 204 -19.89 -24.05 -10.42
C TYR A 204 -20.99 -24.02 -9.32
N GLY A 205 -20.61 -24.24 -8.06
CA GLY A 205 -21.56 -24.29 -6.93
C GLY A 205 -22.52 -25.49 -6.98
N LEU A 206 -22.25 -26.50 -7.82
CA LEU A 206 -23.10 -27.67 -7.97
C LEU A 206 -22.71 -28.77 -6.96
N THR A 207 -23.64 -29.12 -6.08
CA THR A 207 -23.49 -30.25 -5.15
C THR A 207 -23.48 -31.58 -5.92
N GLY A 208 -22.49 -32.43 -5.68
CA GLY A 208 -22.43 -33.79 -6.24
C GLY A 208 -21.65 -33.94 -7.56
N GLN A 209 -20.92 -32.90 -8.00
CA GLN A 209 -19.94 -33.07 -9.08
C GLN A 209 -18.72 -33.86 -8.59
N SER A 210 -18.32 -34.87 -9.36
CA SER A 210 -17.13 -35.69 -9.11
C SER A 210 -15.86 -35.17 -9.82
N SER A 211 -15.98 -34.11 -10.61
CA SER A 211 -14.88 -33.55 -11.41
C SER A 211 -14.95 -32.03 -11.47
N CYS A 212 -13.78 -31.38 -11.42
CA CYS A 212 -13.67 -29.94 -11.60
C CYS A 212 -13.81 -29.51 -13.06
N VAL A 213 -14.43 -28.36 -13.30
CA VAL A 213 -14.63 -27.76 -14.62
C VAL A 213 -13.76 -26.51 -14.75
N SER A 214 -13.21 -26.26 -15.94
CA SER A 214 -12.41 -25.05 -16.19
C SER A 214 -13.24 -23.79 -15.93
N CYS A 215 -12.64 -22.80 -15.27
CA CYS A 215 -13.23 -21.48 -15.12
C CYS A 215 -13.23 -20.70 -16.44
N GLU A 216 -14.00 -19.61 -16.47
CA GLU A 216 -13.98 -18.63 -17.56
C GLU A 216 -12.63 -17.90 -17.63
N THR A 217 -12.24 -17.43 -18.81
CA THR A 217 -10.87 -16.91 -19.08
C THR A 217 -10.48 -15.70 -18.24
N ASP A 218 -11.44 -14.90 -17.78
CA ASP A 218 -11.22 -13.70 -16.96
C ASP A 218 -11.76 -13.84 -15.53
N ALA A 219 -12.05 -15.06 -15.07
CA ALA A 219 -12.62 -15.30 -13.75
C ALA A 219 -11.55 -15.44 -12.65
N PHE A 220 -11.87 -14.94 -11.46
CA PHE A 220 -11.11 -15.13 -10.23
C PHE A 220 -11.37 -16.53 -9.68
N CYS A 221 -10.46 -17.46 -10.01
CA CYS A 221 -10.52 -18.86 -9.60
C CYS A 221 -9.28 -19.34 -8.83
N PRO A 222 -9.18 -19.00 -7.53
CA PRO A 222 -8.17 -19.57 -6.63
C PRO A 222 -8.37 -21.08 -6.38
N LEU A 223 -7.45 -21.68 -5.61
CA LEU A 223 -7.58 -23.08 -5.17
C LEU A 223 -8.92 -23.27 -4.43
N GLY A 224 -9.62 -24.38 -4.70
CA GLY A 224 -10.88 -24.68 -4.03
C GLY A 224 -12.06 -23.77 -4.42
N SER A 225 -12.01 -23.14 -5.60
CA SER A 225 -13.08 -22.26 -6.10
C SER A 225 -14.41 -23.00 -6.24
N ALA A 226 -15.44 -22.47 -5.59
CA ALA A 226 -16.80 -22.94 -5.79
C ALA A 226 -17.41 -22.35 -7.06
N PHE A 227 -17.07 -21.11 -7.41
CA PHE A 227 -17.67 -20.38 -8.52
C PHE A 227 -16.65 -20.00 -9.59
N GLY A 228 -17.01 -20.21 -10.86
CA GLY A 228 -16.14 -20.01 -12.03
C GLY A 228 -16.40 -18.76 -12.88
N HIS A 229 -17.23 -17.83 -12.38
CA HIS A 229 -17.74 -16.67 -13.14
C HIS A 229 -17.49 -15.31 -12.46
N ILE A 230 -16.78 -15.28 -11.32
CA ILE A 230 -16.47 -14.01 -10.63
C ILE A 230 -15.44 -13.26 -11.46
N SER A 231 -15.80 -12.15 -12.09
CA SER A 231 -14.84 -11.40 -12.92
C SER A 231 -13.64 -10.91 -12.09
N SER A 232 -12.44 -11.10 -12.63
CA SER A 232 -11.18 -10.53 -12.11
C SER A 232 -11.19 -8.99 -12.04
N SER A 233 -12.04 -8.34 -12.84
CA SER A 233 -12.25 -6.88 -12.86
C SER A 233 -13.36 -6.39 -11.92
N SER A 234 -13.96 -7.28 -11.14
CA SER A 234 -15.02 -6.91 -10.20
C SER A 234 -14.52 -5.94 -9.12
N SER A 235 -15.44 -5.11 -8.60
CA SER A 235 -15.16 -4.21 -7.49
C SER A 235 -14.66 -4.92 -6.23
N PHE A 236 -14.91 -6.24 -6.10
CA PHE A 236 -14.43 -7.07 -5.00
C PHE A 236 -12.92 -7.35 -5.04
N LEU A 237 -12.24 -7.04 -6.15
CA LEU A 237 -10.81 -7.27 -6.32
C LEU A 237 -9.99 -5.98 -6.49
N THR A 238 -10.64 -4.82 -6.38
CA THR A 238 -9.96 -3.53 -6.44
C THR A 238 -9.57 -3.05 -5.04
N SER A 239 -8.30 -2.68 -4.89
CA SER A 239 -7.79 -2.00 -3.71
C SER A 239 -7.79 -0.48 -3.93
N ILE A 240 -8.17 0.27 -2.91
CA ILE A 240 -8.26 1.73 -2.91
C ILE A 240 -7.36 2.24 -1.78
N ASN A 241 -6.28 2.93 -2.14
CA ASN A 241 -5.39 3.57 -1.19
C ASN A 241 -5.63 5.08 -1.19
N GLN A 242 -5.81 5.66 0.00
CA GLN A 242 -5.95 7.12 0.17
C GLN A 242 -4.61 7.84 0.37
N ALA A 243 -3.50 7.12 0.34
CA ALA A 243 -2.17 7.72 0.47
C ALA A 243 -1.89 8.67 -0.70
N ARG A 244 -1.95 9.98 -0.43
CA ARG A 244 -1.40 11.02 -1.32
C ARG A 244 -0.06 11.45 -0.78
N ALA A 245 0.97 11.46 -1.63
CA ALA A 245 2.24 12.05 -1.27
C ALA A 245 2.04 13.55 -1.06
N TYR A 246 2.38 14.05 0.13
CA TYR A 246 2.40 15.49 0.36
C TYR A 246 3.56 16.11 -0.44
N PRO A 247 3.37 17.24 -1.14
CA PRO A 247 4.39 17.81 -1.99
C PRO A 247 5.65 18.19 -1.22
N LEU A 248 6.81 18.13 -1.89
CA LEU A 248 8.06 18.66 -1.35
C LEU A 248 8.12 20.17 -1.58
N SER A 249 8.69 20.89 -0.61
CA SER A 249 9.02 22.30 -0.77
C SER A 249 9.91 22.53 -2.00
N PRO A 250 9.74 23.64 -2.73
CA PRO A 250 10.67 24.02 -3.79
C PRO A 250 12.09 24.21 -3.23
N THR A 251 13.09 24.06 -4.09
CA THR A 251 14.52 24.11 -3.71
C THR A 251 14.96 25.46 -3.15
N SER A 252 14.24 26.54 -3.47
CA SER A 252 14.42 27.86 -2.88
C SER A 252 13.10 28.33 -2.27
N THR A 253 13.15 28.80 -1.03
CA THR A 253 12.02 29.41 -0.31
C THR A 253 12.14 30.94 -0.25
N ARG A 254 13.09 31.54 -0.97
CA ARG A 254 13.22 33.00 -1.10
C ARG A 254 12.73 33.46 -2.47
N PHE A 255 11.78 34.38 -2.49
CA PHE A 255 11.20 34.88 -3.74
C PHE A 255 12.23 35.53 -4.65
N GLU A 256 13.13 36.34 -4.11
CA GLU A 256 14.19 37.00 -4.88
C GLU A 256 15.01 36.00 -5.70
N ASN A 257 15.38 34.88 -5.10
CA ASN A 257 16.12 33.82 -5.78
C ASN A 257 15.26 33.14 -6.86
N ILE A 258 13.98 32.92 -6.59
CA ILE A 258 13.04 32.31 -7.54
C ILE A 258 12.82 33.24 -8.74
N LEU A 259 12.62 34.54 -8.48
CA LEU A 259 12.47 35.59 -9.49
C LEU A 259 13.75 35.67 -10.32
N MET A 260 14.93 35.77 -9.69
CA MET A 260 16.21 35.81 -10.39
C MET A 260 16.48 34.53 -11.20
N GLN A 261 16.20 33.36 -10.63
CA GLN A 261 16.40 32.10 -11.33
C GLN A 261 15.48 32.00 -12.55
N ASN A 262 14.21 32.43 -12.47
CA ASN A 262 13.32 32.41 -13.64
C ASN A 262 13.63 33.51 -14.66
N MET A 263 14.06 34.68 -14.22
CA MET A 263 14.41 35.78 -15.12
C MET A 263 15.73 35.54 -15.86
N PHE A 264 16.71 34.86 -15.23
CA PHE A 264 18.08 34.73 -15.73
C PHE A 264 18.52 33.29 -16.06
N ALA A 265 17.76 32.24 -15.74
CA ALA A 265 18.14 30.88 -16.13
C ALA A 265 17.95 30.66 -17.63
N ILE A 266 19.06 30.55 -18.35
CA ILE A 266 19.11 29.96 -19.69
C ILE A 266 19.49 28.50 -19.51
N SER A 267 18.48 27.63 -19.42
CA SER A 267 18.70 26.19 -19.50
C SER A 267 18.87 25.80 -20.97
N VAL A 268 20.11 25.58 -21.40
CA VAL A 268 20.46 25.14 -22.76
C VAL A 268 19.98 23.70 -23.03
N THR A 269 19.58 22.97 -21.98
CA THR A 269 19.15 21.56 -22.04
C THR A 269 17.63 21.37 -22.09
N SER A 270 16.84 22.42 -21.92
CA SER A 270 15.37 22.36 -21.98
C SER A 270 14.80 22.68 -23.37
N SER A 271 13.56 22.25 -23.63
CA SER A 271 12.85 22.40 -24.90
C SER A 271 12.94 23.81 -25.50
N THR A 272 12.94 23.91 -26.84
CA THR A 272 13.01 25.18 -27.58
C THR A 272 11.92 26.19 -27.17
N THR A 273 10.78 25.70 -26.68
CA THR A 273 9.70 26.50 -26.10
C THR A 273 10.11 27.26 -24.84
N CYS A 274 10.97 26.69 -23.99
CA CYS A 274 11.47 27.34 -22.79
C CYS A 274 12.38 28.54 -23.11
N LEU A 275 13.27 28.38 -24.10
CA LEU A 275 14.19 29.45 -24.51
C LEU A 275 13.44 30.65 -25.11
N LEU A 276 12.39 30.41 -25.89
CA LEU A 276 11.51 31.45 -26.44
C LEU A 276 10.66 32.15 -25.37
N MET A 277 10.42 31.52 -24.22
CA MET A 277 9.69 32.13 -23.10
C MET A 277 10.59 32.82 -22.07
N SER A 278 11.92 32.72 -22.19
CA SER A 278 12.85 33.37 -21.28
C SER A 278 12.86 34.91 -21.49
N PRO A 279 12.62 35.72 -20.44
CA PRO A 279 12.68 37.18 -20.52
C PRO A 279 14.06 37.70 -20.95
N LEU A 280 15.14 37.04 -20.51
CA LEU A 280 16.50 37.41 -20.87
C LEU A 280 16.82 37.18 -22.35
N PHE A 281 16.23 36.15 -22.97
CA PHE A 281 16.37 35.94 -24.42
C PHE A 281 15.82 37.14 -25.20
N TRP A 282 14.61 37.60 -24.86
CA TRP A 282 14.00 38.77 -25.49
C TRP A 282 14.74 40.07 -25.17
N ALA A 283 15.19 40.26 -23.93
CA ALA A 283 16.04 41.39 -23.57
C ALA A 283 17.34 41.41 -24.38
N SER A 284 17.98 40.25 -24.58
CA SER A 284 19.19 40.13 -25.40
C SER A 284 18.92 40.45 -26.88
N MET A 285 17.76 40.03 -27.42
CA MET A 285 17.34 40.36 -28.78
C MET A 285 17.06 41.86 -28.95
N ILE A 286 16.42 42.50 -27.96
CA ILE A 286 16.19 43.94 -27.93
C ILE A 286 17.54 44.69 -27.90
N MET A 287 18.48 44.22 -27.08
CA MET A 287 19.83 44.80 -27.02
C MET A 287 20.60 44.61 -28.33
N LEU A 288 20.50 43.44 -28.97
CA LEU A 288 21.16 43.16 -30.26
C LEU A 288 20.57 44.00 -31.39
N LEU A 289 19.24 44.13 -31.44
CA LEU A 289 18.55 45.06 -32.34
C LEU A 289 18.98 46.50 -32.04
N GLY A 290 19.13 46.85 -30.77
CA GLY A 290 19.64 48.13 -30.30
C GLY A 290 21.04 48.44 -30.82
N VAL A 291 21.96 47.48 -30.73
CA VAL A 291 23.31 47.58 -31.28
C VAL A 291 23.27 47.69 -32.81
N ALA A 292 22.41 46.93 -33.50
CA ALA A 292 22.26 47.02 -34.95
C ALA A 292 21.75 48.40 -35.39
N ILE A 293 20.73 48.94 -34.71
CA ILE A 293 20.25 50.31 -34.89
C ILE A 293 21.39 51.29 -34.63
N ALA A 294 22.23 51.02 -33.62
CA ALA A 294 23.31 51.92 -33.29
C ALA A 294 24.43 51.94 -34.33
N VAL A 295 24.81 50.79 -34.85
CA VAL A 295 25.75 50.65 -35.97
C VAL A 295 25.18 51.31 -37.22
N LEU A 296 23.89 51.11 -37.53
CA LEU A 296 23.23 51.74 -38.66
C LEU A 296 23.21 53.27 -38.52
N MET A 297 22.98 53.79 -37.32
CA MET A 297 23.08 55.23 -37.03
C MET A 297 24.51 55.77 -37.21
N ILE A 298 25.55 55.02 -36.80
CA ILE A 298 26.96 55.40 -37.01
C ILE A 298 27.32 55.41 -38.50
N ILE A 299 26.86 54.40 -39.25
CA ILE A 299 27.05 54.33 -40.70
C ILE A 299 26.34 55.50 -41.40
N LEU A 300 25.09 55.81 -41.02
CA LEU A 300 24.35 56.96 -41.55
C LEU A 300 25.05 58.30 -41.23
N ILE A 301 25.69 58.42 -40.06
CA ILE A 301 26.47 59.61 -39.68
C ILE A 301 27.70 59.78 -40.58
N TYR A 302 28.42 58.71 -40.89
CA TYR A 302 29.73 58.79 -41.57
C TYR A 302 29.66 58.69 -43.10
N PHE A 303 28.68 57.97 -43.66
CA PHE A 303 28.67 57.62 -45.09
C PHE A 303 27.55 58.28 -45.91
N VAL A 304 26.52 58.86 -45.29
CA VAL A 304 25.39 59.43 -46.03
C VAL A 304 25.44 60.95 -46.05
N GLY A 305 25.86 61.52 -47.19
CA GLY A 305 25.81 62.95 -47.48
C GLY A 305 24.44 63.46 -47.96
N ASP A 306 23.48 62.55 -48.22
CA ASP A 306 22.20 62.85 -48.86
C ASP A 306 21.14 63.46 -47.91
N HIS A 307 20.33 64.39 -48.41
CA HIS A 307 19.39 65.21 -47.63
C HIS A 307 18.23 64.39 -47.04
N ARG A 308 17.88 63.24 -47.64
CA ARG A 308 16.88 62.30 -47.11
C ARG A 308 17.40 61.54 -45.90
N GLY A 309 18.67 61.10 -45.91
CA GLY A 309 19.30 60.40 -44.80
C GLY A 309 19.38 61.26 -43.53
N LYS A 310 19.73 62.55 -43.66
CA LYS A 310 19.75 63.51 -42.54
C LYS A 310 18.37 63.72 -41.88
N LYS A 311 17.29 63.72 -42.68
CA LYS A 311 15.92 63.89 -42.14
C LYS A 311 15.48 62.65 -41.35
N THR A 312 15.79 61.45 -41.85
CA THR A 312 15.50 60.18 -41.16
C THR A 312 16.31 60.06 -39.87
N GLN A 313 17.59 60.44 -39.90
CA GLN A 313 18.48 60.51 -38.73
C GLN A 313 17.94 61.45 -37.64
N GLN A 314 17.49 62.65 -37.99
CA GLN A 314 16.96 63.61 -37.02
C GLN A 314 15.67 63.11 -36.36
N ARG A 315 14.79 62.43 -37.10
CA ARG A 315 13.57 61.82 -36.55
C ARG A 315 13.88 60.68 -35.58
N LEU A 316 14.77 59.76 -35.96
CA LEU A 316 15.22 58.66 -35.11
C LEU A 316 15.92 59.16 -33.85
N LYS A 317 16.79 60.16 -33.99
CA LYS A 317 17.47 60.80 -32.85
C LYS A 317 16.48 61.47 -31.90
N HIS A 318 15.45 62.15 -32.43
CA HIS A 318 14.43 62.79 -31.59
C HIS A 318 13.58 61.76 -30.85
N PHE A 319 13.15 60.69 -31.52
CA PHE A 319 12.37 59.61 -30.92
C PHE A 319 13.11 58.93 -29.76
N PHE A 320 14.34 58.49 -29.98
CA PHE A 320 15.12 57.81 -28.94
C PHE A 320 15.63 58.73 -27.83
N LYS A 321 15.73 60.04 -28.08
CA LYS A 321 16.06 61.03 -27.05
C LYS A 321 14.88 61.23 -26.08
N LEU A 322 13.65 61.08 -26.55
CA LEU A 322 12.44 61.18 -25.72
C LEU A 322 12.23 59.96 -24.82
N THR A 323 12.79 58.81 -25.17
CA THR A 323 12.61 57.54 -24.44
C THR A 323 13.77 57.20 -23.50
N ASP A 324 14.74 58.11 -23.35
CA ASP A 324 15.93 57.92 -22.51
C ASP A 324 15.64 58.27 -21.05
N ILE A 325 15.40 57.24 -20.25
CA ILE A 325 15.14 57.34 -18.80
C ILE A 325 16.46 57.43 -18.02
N VAL A 326 17.54 56.83 -18.53
CA VAL A 326 18.81 56.68 -17.82
C VAL A 326 19.73 57.90 -17.97
N GLY A 327 19.71 58.53 -19.15
CA GLY A 327 20.57 59.68 -19.48
C GLY A 327 19.86 61.03 -19.51
N GLU A 328 18.62 61.12 -19.02
CA GLU A 328 17.76 62.33 -19.08
C GLU A 328 17.67 62.94 -20.50
N GLY A 329 17.78 62.10 -21.53
CA GLY A 329 17.77 62.55 -22.92
C GLY A 329 19.09 63.13 -23.41
N GLU A 330 20.23 62.98 -22.73
CA GLU A 330 21.52 63.40 -23.30
C GLU A 330 21.87 62.59 -24.56
N PHE A 331 21.50 61.30 -24.62
CA PHE A 331 21.91 60.38 -25.68
C PHE A 331 20.77 59.50 -26.22
N TRP A 332 20.67 59.39 -27.54
CA TRP A 332 19.71 58.48 -28.19
C TRP A 332 20.00 56.98 -27.92
N ILE A 333 21.21 56.64 -27.45
CA ILE A 333 21.56 55.27 -27.07
C ILE A 333 20.91 54.89 -25.73
N GLY A 334 20.73 55.84 -24.81
CA GLY A 334 20.08 55.59 -23.51
C GLY A 334 18.60 55.23 -23.66
N GLY A 335 17.93 55.76 -24.70
CA GLY A 335 16.56 55.38 -25.04
C GLY A 335 16.38 53.92 -25.42
N ILE A 336 17.37 53.29 -26.07
CA ILE A 336 17.34 51.87 -26.45
C ILE A 336 17.51 50.98 -25.20
N VAL A 337 18.41 51.36 -24.30
CA VAL A 337 18.63 50.65 -23.03
C VAL A 337 17.39 50.75 -22.13
N SER A 338 16.72 51.90 -22.13
CA SER A 338 15.48 52.13 -21.37
C SER A 338 14.36 51.17 -21.81
N PHE A 339 14.23 50.87 -23.11
CA PHE A 339 13.26 49.87 -23.60
C PHE A 339 13.56 48.45 -23.09
N ALA A 340 14.84 48.06 -23.01
CA ALA A 340 15.22 46.76 -22.48
C ALA A 340 14.89 46.64 -20.98
N ILE A 341 15.12 47.71 -20.20
CA ILE A 341 14.77 47.76 -18.77
C ILE A 341 13.26 47.62 -18.58
N ILE A 342 12.46 48.43 -19.29
CA ILE A 342 10.99 48.39 -19.19
C ILE A 342 10.47 46.99 -19.52
N PHE A 343 11.00 46.36 -20.56
CA PHE A 343 10.59 45.02 -20.95
C PHE A 343 10.89 43.98 -19.87
N ILE A 344 12.11 43.99 -19.30
CA ILE A 344 12.49 43.08 -18.20
C ILE A 344 11.58 43.29 -16.98
N CYS A 345 11.28 44.55 -16.63
CA CYS A 345 10.41 44.86 -15.50
C CYS A 345 8.99 44.34 -15.74
N ILE A 346 8.39 44.56 -16.94
CA ILE A 346 7.06 44.04 -17.29
C ILE A 346 7.02 42.51 -17.17
N CYS A 347 8.05 41.81 -17.65
CA CYS A 347 8.16 40.37 -17.49
C CYS A 347 8.26 39.94 -16.02
N GLY A 348 9.00 40.70 -15.20
CA GLY A 348 9.07 40.53 -13.75
C GLY A 348 7.68 40.57 -13.09
N TYR A 349 6.98 41.70 -13.23
CA TYR A 349 5.63 41.86 -12.67
C TYR A 349 4.62 40.82 -13.19
N ALA A 350 4.71 40.44 -14.47
CA ALA A 350 3.85 39.40 -15.03
C ALA A 350 4.11 38.02 -14.41
N PHE A 351 5.38 37.69 -14.17
CA PHE A 351 5.75 36.47 -13.45
C PHE A 351 5.28 36.53 -12.00
N SER A 352 5.54 37.62 -11.27
CA SER A 352 5.14 37.79 -9.87
C SER A 352 3.63 37.65 -9.68
N GLY A 353 2.83 38.29 -10.55
CA GLY A 353 1.36 38.17 -10.50
C GLY A 353 0.82 36.78 -10.86
N THR A 354 1.51 36.01 -11.70
CA THR A 354 1.13 34.61 -11.99
C THR A 354 1.58 33.66 -10.89
N TYR A 355 2.75 33.90 -10.30
CA TYR A 355 3.28 33.15 -9.17
C TYR A 355 2.40 33.30 -7.93
N TYR A 356 1.96 34.52 -7.61
CA TYR A 356 1.05 34.80 -6.49
C TYR A 356 -0.26 34.00 -6.58
N LYS A 357 -0.83 33.88 -7.79
CA LYS A 357 -2.07 33.12 -8.05
C LYS A 357 -1.90 31.60 -7.96
N ARG A 358 -0.67 31.09 -7.85
CA ARG A 358 -0.38 29.66 -7.68
C ARG A 358 -0.38 29.23 -6.20
N TYR A 359 -1.42 29.66 -5.48
CA TYR A 359 -1.70 29.28 -4.10
C TYR A 359 -3.20 29.43 -3.82
N PRO A 360 -3.81 28.57 -3.00
CA PRO A 360 -3.27 27.33 -2.46
C PRO A 360 -3.24 26.22 -3.52
N ILE A 361 -2.35 25.23 -3.39
CA ILE A 361 -2.12 24.20 -4.43
C ILE A 361 -3.39 23.39 -4.76
N GLU A 362 -4.33 23.30 -3.82
CA GLU A 362 -5.62 22.63 -3.97
C GLU A 362 -6.53 23.29 -5.01
N ASN A 363 -6.35 24.60 -5.26
CA ASN A 363 -7.17 25.38 -6.20
C ASN A 363 -6.46 25.66 -7.53
N THR A 364 -5.18 25.28 -7.68
CA THR A 364 -4.43 25.53 -8.91
C THR A 364 -4.74 24.47 -9.96
N SER A 365 -5.43 24.86 -11.03
CA SER A 365 -5.57 24.00 -12.21
C SER A 365 -4.29 24.06 -13.08
N ASP A 366 -3.83 22.89 -13.50
CA ASP A 366 -2.68 22.71 -14.41
C ASP A 366 -2.95 23.36 -15.78
N SER A 367 -2.68 24.66 -15.99
CA SER A 367 -2.73 25.19 -17.38
C SER A 367 -2.04 26.50 -17.72
N THR A 368 -1.43 27.26 -16.81
CA THR A 368 -0.73 28.51 -17.21
C THR A 368 0.77 28.43 -16.90
N VAL A 369 1.51 27.73 -17.76
CA VAL A 369 2.97 27.62 -17.70
C VAL A 369 3.59 28.96 -18.11
N PHE A 370 3.76 29.87 -17.15
CA PHE A 370 4.57 31.08 -17.32
C PHE A 370 5.99 30.74 -16.84
N GLY A 371 6.83 30.27 -17.75
CA GLY A 371 8.23 29.89 -17.48
C GLY A 371 8.55 28.42 -17.77
N CYS A 372 9.81 28.03 -17.56
CA CYS A 372 10.31 26.72 -17.96
C CYS A 372 10.10 25.60 -16.95
N ASN A 373 9.71 25.95 -15.71
CA ASN A 373 9.51 24.98 -14.65
C ASN A 373 8.04 24.96 -14.18
N PRO A 374 7.26 23.91 -14.53
CA PRO A 374 5.88 23.80 -14.11
C PRO A 374 5.73 23.57 -12.60
N THR A 375 6.78 23.12 -11.89
CA THR A 375 6.72 22.78 -10.46
C THR A 375 6.82 23.99 -9.52
N LEU A 376 7.00 25.20 -10.05
CA LEU A 376 7.04 26.42 -9.26
C LEU A 376 5.63 26.77 -8.75
N THR A 377 5.48 26.73 -7.44
CA THR A 377 4.26 27.09 -6.71
C THR A 377 4.63 28.10 -5.61
N ASN A 378 3.69 28.98 -5.24
CA ASN A 378 3.88 29.91 -4.13
C ASN A 378 3.59 29.22 -2.78
N ALA A 379 4.13 28.02 -2.58
CA ALA A 379 3.83 27.17 -1.44
C ALA A 379 5.12 26.53 -0.87
N GLN A 380 5.32 26.70 0.43
CA GLN A 380 6.30 25.98 1.23
C GLN A 380 5.56 24.92 2.05
N PHE A 381 6.12 23.71 2.04
CA PHE A 381 5.57 22.53 2.69
C PHE A 381 6.49 22.06 3.81
N THR A 382 5.95 21.86 5.01
CA THR A 382 6.65 21.12 6.06
C THR A 382 5.75 20.00 6.59
N SER A 383 6.32 18.81 6.75
CA SER A 383 5.63 17.64 7.28
C SER A 383 6.35 17.16 8.54
N GLY A 384 5.59 16.95 9.61
CA GLY A 384 6.11 16.50 10.89
C GLY A 384 5.28 15.35 11.45
N LEU A 385 5.97 14.38 12.06
CA LEU A 385 5.33 13.33 12.84
C LEU A 385 5.21 13.80 14.29
N MET A 386 3.97 13.95 14.76
CA MET A 386 3.64 14.47 16.08
C MET A 386 3.05 13.35 16.95
N SER A 387 3.30 13.39 18.26
CA SER A 387 2.73 12.40 19.18
C SER A 387 1.33 12.81 19.61
N ILE A 388 0.40 11.85 19.60
CA ILE A 388 -0.99 12.06 20.08
C ILE A 388 -1.04 12.27 21.60
N MET A 389 0.02 11.90 22.34
CA MET A 389 0.08 12.10 23.80
C MET A 389 0.24 13.57 24.20
N VAL A 390 0.66 14.44 23.28
CA VAL A 390 0.74 15.88 23.52
C VAL A 390 -0.62 16.48 23.17
N SER A 391 -1.21 17.22 24.10
CA SER A 391 -2.49 17.87 23.85
C SER A 391 -2.41 18.75 22.60
N PRO A 392 -3.38 18.62 21.67
CA PRO A 392 -3.41 19.47 20.49
C PRO A 392 -3.55 20.94 20.92
N ASN A 393 -2.96 21.85 20.14
CA ASN A 393 -3.18 23.29 20.33
C ASN A 393 -4.68 23.62 20.19
N ASP A 394 -5.12 24.74 20.76
CA ASP A 394 -6.53 25.17 20.72
C ASP A 394 -7.09 25.16 19.28
N ASP A 395 -6.31 25.63 18.30
CA ASP A 395 -6.66 25.60 16.86
C ASP A 395 -6.86 24.17 16.28
N GLU A 396 -6.14 23.18 16.82
CA GLU A 396 -6.18 21.77 16.38
C GLU A 396 -7.26 20.97 17.12
N SER A 397 -7.64 21.37 18.34
CA SER A 397 -8.60 20.63 19.17
C SER A 397 -9.90 20.31 18.41
N ARG A 398 -10.45 21.27 17.67
CA ARG A 398 -11.69 21.11 16.91
C ARG A 398 -11.58 20.09 15.76
N ILE A 399 -10.46 20.07 15.03
CA ILE A 399 -10.29 19.09 13.93
C ILE A 399 -10.08 17.67 14.47
N PHE A 400 -9.46 17.54 15.65
CA PHE A 400 -9.40 16.27 16.37
C PHE A 400 -10.78 15.79 16.82
N GLU A 401 -11.62 16.68 17.37
CA GLU A 401 -13.01 16.35 17.71
C GLU A 401 -13.81 15.86 16.49
N LEU A 402 -13.64 16.50 15.33
CA LEU A 402 -14.29 16.07 14.09
C LEU A 402 -13.79 14.69 13.62
N LEU A 403 -12.48 14.43 13.69
CA LEU A 403 -11.91 13.12 13.38
C LEU A 403 -12.44 12.04 14.33
N ASP A 404 -12.46 12.32 15.64
CA ASP A 404 -12.88 11.40 16.70
C ASP A 404 -14.39 11.13 16.67
N ALA A 405 -15.20 12.08 16.20
CA ALA A 405 -16.64 11.92 16.01
C ALA A 405 -17.02 11.16 14.73
N GLN A 406 -16.09 10.96 13.79
CA GLN A 406 -16.38 10.30 12.51
C GLN A 406 -16.82 8.84 12.73
N ILE A 407 -17.98 8.47 12.21
CA ILE A 407 -18.49 7.09 12.31
C ILE A 407 -17.84 6.25 11.21
N PHE A 408 -17.27 5.10 11.59
CA PHE A 408 -16.71 4.14 10.64
C PHE A 408 -17.67 2.99 10.36
N ILE A 409 -17.77 2.64 9.07
CA ILE A 409 -18.48 1.48 8.59
C ILE A 409 -17.45 0.55 7.94
N LEU A 410 -17.35 -0.66 8.48
CA LEU A 410 -16.49 -1.71 7.98
C LEU A 410 -17.31 -2.65 7.09
N HIS A 411 -16.81 -2.89 5.89
CA HIS A 411 -17.30 -3.89 4.96
C HIS A 411 -16.27 -5.00 4.85
N VAL A 412 -16.72 -6.24 5.06
CA VAL A 412 -15.89 -7.44 4.92
C VAL A 412 -16.51 -8.31 3.84
N ASP A 413 -15.81 -8.47 2.72
CA ASP A 413 -16.23 -9.37 1.64
C ASP A 413 -15.37 -10.64 1.65
N PHE A 414 -15.99 -11.79 1.87
CA PHE A 414 -15.39 -13.09 1.61
C PHE A 414 -15.71 -13.48 0.16
N VAL A 415 -14.68 -13.66 -0.66
CA VAL A 415 -14.80 -13.86 -2.10
C VAL A 415 -14.58 -15.33 -2.46
N ASN A 416 -15.39 -15.83 -3.39
CA ASN A 416 -15.40 -17.22 -3.86
C ASN A 416 -15.57 -18.21 -2.70
N THR A 417 -16.71 -18.12 -2.03
CA THR A 417 -17.07 -18.95 -0.88
C THR A 417 -18.52 -19.41 -0.95
N LEU A 418 -18.79 -20.58 -0.35
CA LEU A 418 -20.13 -21.13 -0.15
C LEU A 418 -20.72 -20.79 1.23
N TYR A 419 -19.99 -20.08 2.09
CA TYR A 419 -20.55 -19.59 3.35
C TYR A 419 -21.74 -18.68 3.11
N ALA A 420 -22.77 -18.85 3.94
CA ALA A 420 -23.93 -17.99 3.97
C ALA A 420 -23.94 -17.08 5.20
N CYS A 421 -24.73 -16.01 5.17
CA CYS A 421 -24.97 -15.15 6.33
C CYS A 421 -25.42 -15.90 7.60
N THR A 422 -26.07 -17.06 7.48
CA THR A 422 -26.46 -17.90 8.62
C THR A 422 -25.29 -18.54 9.34
N ASP A 423 -24.17 -18.68 8.65
CA ASP A 423 -22.99 -19.40 9.11
C ASP A 423 -22.02 -18.45 9.81
N LEU A 424 -22.23 -17.14 9.68
CA LEU A 424 -21.36 -16.10 10.19
C LEU A 424 -21.88 -15.55 11.51
N THR A 425 -21.02 -15.54 12.52
CA THR A 425 -21.26 -14.85 13.79
C THR A 425 -20.14 -13.85 14.04
N LEU A 426 -20.51 -12.67 14.52
CA LEU A 426 -19.59 -11.57 14.78
C LEU A 426 -19.55 -11.28 16.28
N ALA A 427 -18.34 -11.15 16.81
CA ALA A 427 -18.13 -10.74 18.19
C ALA A 427 -17.00 -9.72 18.30
N GLN A 428 -17.11 -8.86 19.32
CA GLN A 428 -16.05 -7.96 19.75
C GLN A 428 -15.26 -8.59 20.89
N ILE A 429 -13.94 -8.56 20.80
CA ILE A 429 -13.02 -9.00 21.86
C ILE A 429 -12.54 -7.75 22.62
N LYS A 430 -12.96 -7.60 23.88
CA LYS A 430 -12.32 -6.71 24.85
C LYS A 430 -11.63 -7.57 25.92
N ASP A 431 -12.21 -7.65 27.12
CA ASP A 431 -11.84 -8.58 28.19
C ASP A 431 -12.68 -9.87 28.18
N LYS A 432 -13.85 -9.80 27.55
CA LYS A 432 -14.76 -10.92 27.25
C LYS A 432 -15.30 -10.76 25.83
N THR A 433 -15.64 -11.88 25.20
CA THR A 433 -16.26 -11.92 23.87
C THR A 433 -17.72 -11.44 23.98
N LEU A 434 -18.02 -10.31 23.35
CA LEU A 434 -19.35 -9.69 23.31
C LEU A 434 -19.94 -9.85 21.89
N PRO A 435 -21.14 -10.42 21.72
CA PRO A 435 -21.74 -10.53 20.40
C PRO A 435 -22.02 -9.13 19.84
N LEU A 436 -21.70 -8.92 18.57
CA LEU A 436 -21.92 -7.65 17.86
C LEU A 436 -22.83 -7.91 16.66
N ALA A 437 -23.88 -7.12 16.51
CA ALA A 437 -24.76 -7.21 15.36
C ALA A 437 -24.12 -6.52 14.14
N TYR A 438 -24.27 -7.13 12.98
CA TYR A 438 -23.98 -6.50 11.69
C TYR A 438 -25.22 -5.77 11.16
N SER A 439 -25.03 -4.69 10.41
CA SER A 439 -26.13 -3.89 9.86
C SER A 439 -26.79 -4.55 8.66
N SER A 440 -25.99 -5.23 7.83
CA SER A 440 -26.49 -6.01 6.70
C SER A 440 -25.52 -7.14 6.36
N CYS A 441 -26.06 -8.21 5.80
CA CYS A 441 -25.29 -9.32 5.24
C CYS A 441 -25.96 -9.79 3.95
N SER A 442 -25.17 -10.03 2.91
CA SER A 442 -25.68 -10.48 1.61
C SER A 442 -24.79 -11.55 0.99
N ASN A 443 -25.43 -12.52 0.32
CA ASN A 443 -24.75 -13.55 -0.47
C ASN A 443 -25.00 -13.27 -1.96
N ASN A 444 -24.01 -12.73 -2.66
CA ASN A 444 -24.13 -12.40 -4.09
C ASN A 444 -23.08 -13.14 -4.90
N ASN A 445 -23.50 -13.94 -5.88
CA ASN A 445 -22.63 -14.57 -6.89
C ASN A 445 -21.35 -15.25 -6.30
N GLY A 446 -21.48 -15.94 -5.17
CA GLY A 446 -20.34 -16.60 -4.52
C GLY A 446 -19.44 -15.69 -3.69
N SER A 447 -19.92 -14.51 -3.32
CA SER A 447 -19.32 -13.63 -2.32
C SER A 447 -20.27 -13.42 -1.14
N LEU A 448 -19.72 -13.45 0.07
CA LEU A 448 -20.41 -13.13 1.32
C LEU A 448 -19.94 -11.76 1.78
N SER A 449 -20.82 -10.77 1.71
CA SER A 449 -20.54 -9.38 2.09
C SER A 449 -21.23 -9.03 3.38
N LEU A 450 -20.46 -8.50 4.33
CA LEU A 450 -20.91 -8.09 5.64
C LEU A 450 -20.66 -6.59 5.83
N VAL A 451 -21.64 -5.88 6.37
CA VAL A 451 -21.50 -4.47 6.75
C VAL A 451 -21.67 -4.32 8.25
N VAL A 452 -20.72 -3.64 8.89
CA VAL A 452 -20.65 -3.47 10.34
C VAL A 452 -20.36 -2.01 10.67
N GLN A 453 -21.25 -1.37 11.42
CA GLN A 453 -20.95 -0.07 12.01
C GLN A 453 -20.05 -0.26 13.23
N LEU A 454 -18.86 0.33 13.21
CA LEU A 454 -17.89 0.16 14.29
C LEU A 454 -18.30 1.01 15.51
N PRO A 455 -18.19 0.46 16.74
CA PRO A 455 -18.54 1.19 17.96
C PRO A 455 -17.49 2.23 18.37
N SER A 456 -16.26 2.10 17.86
CA SER A 456 -15.11 2.96 18.15
C SER A 456 -14.02 2.77 17.09
N HIS A 457 -13.08 3.70 17.01
CA HIS A 457 -11.92 3.63 16.10
C HIS A 457 -10.90 2.57 16.50
N GLY A 458 -10.86 2.21 17.80
CA GLY A 458 -10.13 1.05 18.31
C GLY A 458 -11.06 -0.12 18.64
N VAL A 459 -10.93 -1.24 17.94
CA VAL A 459 -11.78 -2.42 18.15
C VAL A 459 -11.10 -3.71 17.69
N ASN A 460 -11.26 -4.78 18.47
CA ASN A 460 -10.88 -6.13 18.05
C ASN A 460 -12.16 -6.91 17.72
N LEU A 461 -12.26 -7.37 16.48
CA LEU A 461 -13.38 -8.13 15.96
C LEU A 461 -12.97 -9.58 15.70
N GLN A 462 -13.93 -10.48 15.90
CA GLN A 462 -13.81 -11.90 15.64
C GLN A 462 -15.01 -12.34 14.79
N PHE A 463 -14.70 -12.87 13.62
CA PHE A 463 -15.67 -13.45 12.69
C PHE A 463 -15.56 -14.96 12.80
N LEU A 464 -16.57 -15.61 13.36
CA LEU A 464 -16.68 -17.05 13.44
C LEU A 464 -17.57 -17.54 12.31
N LEU A 465 -16.99 -18.30 11.40
CA LEU A 465 -17.64 -18.94 10.26
C LEU A 465 -17.83 -20.43 10.59
N ALA A 466 -19.07 -20.84 10.79
CA ALA A 466 -19.43 -22.21 11.10
C ALA A 466 -19.55 -23.02 9.81
N GLY A 467 -18.66 -24.00 9.62
CA GLY A 467 -18.63 -24.81 8.40
C GLY A 467 -17.21 -25.15 7.98
N ILE A 468 -17.11 -25.76 6.80
CA ILE A 468 -15.83 -26.16 6.18
C ILE A 468 -15.67 -25.64 4.75
N ASN A 469 -16.40 -24.56 4.43
CA ASN A 469 -16.35 -23.99 3.09
C ASN A 469 -15.01 -23.27 2.89
N THR A 470 -14.50 -23.31 1.67
CA THR A 470 -13.31 -22.57 1.28
C THR A 470 -13.61 -21.09 1.13
N ILE A 471 -12.58 -20.27 1.37
CA ILE A 471 -12.59 -18.84 1.06
C ILE A 471 -11.40 -18.57 0.15
N GLY A 472 -11.69 -18.09 -1.06
CA GLY A 472 -10.67 -17.79 -2.06
C GLY A 472 -9.97 -16.45 -1.86
N GLY A 473 -10.62 -15.49 -1.20
CA GLY A 473 -10.06 -14.18 -0.92
C GLY A 473 -10.87 -13.39 0.10
N ILE A 474 -10.25 -12.36 0.68
CA ILE A 474 -10.89 -11.43 1.61
C ILE A 474 -10.66 -10.01 1.13
N ARG A 475 -11.71 -9.19 1.14
CA ARG A 475 -11.60 -7.74 1.00
C ARG A 475 -12.05 -7.06 2.28
N LEU A 476 -11.21 -6.14 2.77
CA LEU A 476 -11.52 -5.24 3.86
C LEU A 476 -11.74 -3.86 3.25
N TYR A 477 -12.93 -3.29 3.42
CA TYR A 477 -13.25 -1.93 3.01
C TYR A 477 -13.74 -1.13 4.20
N LEU A 478 -13.13 0.03 4.45
CA LEU A 478 -13.45 0.92 5.55
C LEU A 478 -13.91 2.25 4.97
N GLU A 479 -15.09 2.70 5.40
CA GLU A 479 -15.65 3.98 4.99
C GLU A 479 -16.04 4.86 6.18
N GLY A 480 -16.02 6.16 5.98
CA GLY A 480 -16.47 7.17 6.94
C GLY A 480 -16.82 8.46 6.22
N SER A 481 -17.97 9.04 6.56
CA SER A 481 -18.45 10.28 5.95
C SER A 481 -17.65 11.48 6.45
N GLY A 482 -17.21 12.33 5.54
CA GLY A 482 -16.63 13.62 5.79
C GLY A 482 -17.68 14.67 6.16
N THR A 483 -17.20 15.77 6.72
CA THR A 483 -18.03 16.92 7.11
C THR A 483 -17.23 18.20 6.88
N GLU A 484 -17.89 19.24 6.38
CA GLU A 484 -17.32 20.58 6.35
C GLU A 484 -18.02 21.43 7.41
N GLU A 485 -17.23 22.05 8.28
CA GLU A 485 -17.71 22.98 9.29
C GLU A 485 -17.00 24.32 9.11
N GLU A 486 -17.79 25.38 8.98
CA GLU A 486 -17.30 26.76 8.95
C GLU A 486 -17.55 27.37 10.33
N ASN A 487 -16.49 27.83 10.99
CA ASN A 487 -16.62 28.46 12.30
C ASN A 487 -17.05 29.93 12.12
N ASP A 488 -18.10 30.35 12.83
CA ASP A 488 -18.68 31.70 12.74
C ASP A 488 -17.70 32.83 13.15
N THR A 489 -16.56 32.50 13.79
CA THR A 489 -15.58 33.47 14.30
C THR A 489 -14.47 33.86 13.32
N LEU A 490 -14.51 33.47 12.04
CA LEU A 490 -13.50 33.78 11.00
C LEU A 490 -12.07 33.26 11.28
N GLU A 491 -11.82 32.56 12.39
CA GLU A 491 -10.45 32.14 12.78
C GLU A 491 -9.93 30.94 11.97
N ALA A 492 -10.80 29.99 11.63
CA ALA A 492 -10.44 28.82 10.81
C ALA A 492 -11.65 28.14 10.14
N ARG A 493 -11.40 27.53 8.97
CA ARG A 493 -12.34 26.61 8.29
C ARG A 493 -11.86 25.17 8.46
N TYR A 494 -12.76 24.26 8.84
CA TYR A 494 -12.44 22.86 9.12
C TYR A 494 -13.08 21.94 8.08
N THR A 495 -12.28 21.10 7.44
CA THR A 495 -12.75 20.13 6.44
C THR A 495 -12.30 18.71 6.79
N LEU A 496 -13.25 17.87 7.17
CA LEU A 496 -13.04 16.44 7.34
C LEU A 496 -13.31 15.74 6.01
N VAL A 497 -12.30 15.08 5.45
CA VAL A 497 -12.40 14.37 4.17
C VAL A 497 -12.99 12.96 4.39
N ASP A 498 -13.72 12.47 3.40
CA ASP A 498 -14.25 11.10 3.39
C ASP A 498 -13.13 10.05 3.53
N LEU A 499 -13.35 9.08 4.42
CA LEU A 499 -12.55 7.87 4.52
C LEU A 499 -13.12 6.83 3.54
N MET A 500 -12.28 6.35 2.63
CA MET A 500 -12.60 5.34 1.62
C MET A 500 -11.36 4.50 1.34
N PHE A 501 -11.22 3.39 2.06
CA PHE A 501 -10.05 2.53 1.96
C PHE A 501 -10.47 1.09 1.68
N ALA A 502 -9.90 0.45 0.66
CA ALA A 502 -10.16 -0.95 0.35
C ALA A 502 -8.84 -1.71 0.18
N GLN A 503 -8.69 -2.86 0.82
CA GLN A 503 -7.57 -3.76 0.59
C GLN A 503 -8.04 -5.19 0.39
N VAL A 504 -7.49 -5.82 -0.65
CA VAL A 504 -7.83 -7.19 -1.04
C VAL A 504 -6.65 -8.11 -0.72
N PHE A 505 -6.95 -9.24 -0.09
CA PHE A 505 -6.02 -10.31 0.25
C PHE A 505 -6.39 -11.55 -0.54
N THR A 506 -5.53 -11.92 -1.48
CA THR A 506 -5.64 -13.15 -2.27
C THR A 506 -4.25 -13.75 -2.45
N PHE A 507 -4.18 -15.08 -2.58
CA PHE A 507 -2.93 -15.77 -2.88
C PHE A 507 -3.18 -16.90 -3.87
N ALA A 508 -2.40 -16.94 -4.95
CA ALA A 508 -2.56 -17.94 -5.99
C ALA A 508 -2.22 -19.33 -5.47
N GLY A 509 -3.09 -20.31 -5.72
CA GLY A 509 -2.86 -21.70 -5.35
C GLY A 509 -2.98 -22.01 -3.85
N ARG A 510 -3.57 -21.13 -3.06
CA ARG A 510 -3.81 -21.34 -1.62
C ARG A 510 -5.23 -20.92 -1.22
N VAL A 511 -5.69 -21.45 -0.08
CA VAL A 511 -6.99 -21.15 0.53
C VAL A 511 -6.79 -20.49 1.90
N LEU A 512 -7.76 -19.70 2.34
CA LEU A 512 -7.70 -19.08 3.66
C LEU A 512 -7.58 -20.14 4.78
N ILE A 513 -6.72 -19.90 5.77
CA ILE A 513 -6.57 -20.77 6.94
C ILE A 513 -7.74 -20.66 7.93
N GLU A 514 -7.77 -21.52 8.96
CA GLU A 514 -8.75 -21.47 10.05
C GLU A 514 -8.67 -20.21 10.90
N GLN A 515 -7.49 -19.63 11.15
CA GLN A 515 -7.34 -18.52 12.11
C GLN A 515 -6.57 -17.31 11.56
N PRO A 516 -7.02 -16.70 10.44
CA PRO A 516 -6.31 -15.59 9.86
C PRO A 516 -6.43 -14.36 10.76
N SER A 517 -5.33 -13.62 10.90
CA SER A 517 -5.27 -12.40 11.71
C SER A 517 -4.87 -11.21 10.86
N PHE A 518 -5.65 -10.13 11.00
CA PHE A 518 -5.46 -8.87 10.30
C PHE A 518 -5.31 -7.76 11.33
N THR A 519 -4.32 -6.89 11.12
CA THR A 519 -4.16 -5.69 11.94
C THR A 519 -4.23 -4.46 11.05
N MET A 520 -5.20 -3.59 11.33
CA MET A 520 -5.40 -2.31 10.67
C MET A 520 -5.02 -1.19 11.65
N GLN A 521 -4.08 -0.36 11.24
CA GLN A 521 -3.66 0.83 11.98
C GLN A 521 -4.18 2.08 11.27
N LEU A 522 -4.84 2.95 12.01
CA LEU A 522 -5.43 4.20 11.52
C LEU A 522 -4.57 5.37 12.00
N THR A 523 -3.99 6.12 11.06
CA THR A 523 -3.17 7.30 11.39
C THR A 523 -3.92 8.57 11.03
N LYS A 524 -4.02 9.51 11.97
CA LYS A 524 -4.60 10.84 11.72
C LYS A 524 -3.63 11.67 10.85
N VAL A 525 -4.12 12.27 9.78
CA VAL A 525 -3.35 13.22 8.95
C VAL A 525 -4.09 14.54 8.93
N ILE A 526 -3.40 15.61 9.32
CA ILE A 526 -3.94 16.96 9.38
C ILE A 526 -3.11 17.83 8.44
N ASN A 527 -3.75 18.45 7.45
CA ASN A 527 -3.11 19.47 6.62
C ASN A 527 -3.61 20.85 7.06
N ARG A 528 -2.66 21.72 7.41
CA ARG A 528 -2.90 23.12 7.74
C ARG A 528 -2.42 23.99 6.58
N THR A 529 -3.33 24.76 6.02
CA THR A 529 -3.04 25.73 4.97
C THR A 529 -3.24 27.14 5.53
N TYR A 530 -2.18 27.94 5.50
CA TYR A 530 -2.23 29.34 5.93
C TYR A 530 -2.87 30.20 4.83
N PRO A 531 -3.55 31.30 5.18
CA PRO A 531 -4.13 32.20 4.18
C PRO A 531 -3.04 32.99 3.43
N LEU A 532 -3.41 33.55 2.26
CA LEU A 532 -2.57 34.53 1.54
C LEU A 532 -2.68 35.94 2.15
N GLN A 533 -3.80 36.24 2.81
CA GLN A 533 -4.08 37.52 3.43
C GLN A 533 -4.27 37.34 4.93
N GLU A 534 -3.72 38.25 5.74
CA GLU A 534 -3.83 38.20 7.21
C GLU A 534 -5.30 38.24 7.72
N ASN A 535 -6.24 38.69 6.89
CA ASN A 535 -7.67 38.80 7.23
C ASN A 535 -8.47 37.53 6.93
N GLU A 536 -7.89 36.53 6.25
CA GLU A 536 -8.56 35.26 5.97
C GLU A 536 -8.23 34.23 7.06
N GLY A 537 -9.19 33.37 7.40
CA GLY A 537 -8.98 32.29 8.37
C GLY A 537 -8.08 31.18 7.84
N LYS A 538 -7.40 30.47 8.75
CA LYS A 538 -6.60 29.28 8.36
C LYS A 538 -7.53 28.17 7.88
N VAL A 539 -7.09 27.33 6.94
CA VAL A 539 -7.84 26.14 6.51
C VAL A 539 -7.19 24.91 7.11
N LEU A 540 -7.93 24.14 7.91
CA LEU A 540 -7.49 22.84 8.41
C LEU A 540 -8.31 21.74 7.73
N SER A 541 -7.62 20.85 7.02
CA SER A 541 -8.21 19.62 6.51
C SER A 541 -7.67 18.42 7.25
N ALA A 542 -8.50 17.40 7.48
CA ALA A 542 -8.05 16.17 8.09
C ALA A 542 -8.67 14.93 7.46
N PHE A 543 -7.91 13.84 7.51
CA PHE A 543 -8.35 12.53 7.04
C PHE A 543 -7.63 11.42 7.80
N TRP A 544 -8.22 10.23 7.78
CA TRP A 544 -7.60 9.02 8.30
C TRP A 544 -6.80 8.31 7.21
N LEU A 545 -5.61 7.85 7.55
CA LEU A 545 -4.76 7.03 6.68
C LEU A 545 -4.69 5.61 7.25
N PRO A 546 -5.43 4.64 6.67
CA PRO A 546 -5.39 3.26 7.09
C PRO A 546 -4.16 2.54 6.52
N TYR A 547 -3.64 1.62 7.31
CA TYR A 547 -2.61 0.67 6.90
C TYR A 547 -2.96 -0.71 7.45
N VAL A 548 -3.09 -1.72 6.58
CA VAL A 548 -3.31 -3.10 7.04
C VAL A 548 -2.04 -3.92 6.87
N SER A 549 -1.61 -4.51 7.98
CA SER A 549 -0.55 -5.50 8.03
C SER A 549 -1.13 -6.90 8.26
N ALA A 550 -0.67 -7.86 7.48
CA ALA A 550 -1.10 -9.25 7.55
C ALA A 550 0.06 -10.13 7.05
N ASP A 551 0.42 -11.20 7.78
CA ASP A 551 1.43 -12.15 7.30
C ASP A 551 0.77 -13.14 6.34
N ILE A 552 1.00 -12.95 5.05
CA ILE A 552 0.40 -13.74 3.97
C ILE A 552 0.64 -15.25 4.16
N ASN A 553 1.80 -15.64 4.69
CA ASN A 553 2.12 -17.06 4.94
C ASN A 553 1.32 -17.66 6.10
N GLN A 554 0.83 -16.82 7.01
CA GLN A 554 -0.04 -17.24 8.12
C GLN A 554 -1.52 -17.08 7.79
N ILE A 555 -1.89 -16.59 6.61
CA ILE A 555 -3.29 -16.33 6.23
C ILE A 555 -3.77 -17.36 5.20
N PHE A 556 -2.86 -17.94 4.42
CA PHE A 556 -3.18 -18.86 3.33
C PHE A 556 -2.44 -20.20 3.47
N ALA A 557 -3.20 -21.30 3.51
CA ALA A 557 -2.74 -22.68 3.53
C ALA A 557 -2.76 -23.31 2.13
N ASP A 558 -1.88 -24.28 1.91
CA ASP A 558 -1.91 -25.13 0.72
C ASP A 558 -2.88 -26.33 0.89
N GLU A 559 -2.98 -27.15 -0.15
CA GLU A 559 -3.85 -28.33 -0.17
C GLU A 559 -3.49 -29.36 0.93
N SER A 560 -2.21 -29.46 1.33
CA SER A 560 -1.76 -30.42 2.33
C SER A 560 -2.15 -30.01 3.76
N GLU A 561 -2.23 -28.71 4.01
CA GLU A 561 -2.64 -28.13 5.28
C GLU A 561 -4.16 -27.99 5.40
N TYR A 562 -4.89 -27.98 4.27
CA TYR A 562 -6.35 -27.83 4.24
C TYR A 562 -7.11 -28.87 5.07
N ILE A 563 -6.64 -30.13 5.13
CA ILE A 563 -7.30 -31.18 5.93
C ILE A 563 -7.33 -30.81 7.41
N TYR A 564 -6.24 -30.22 7.92
CA TYR A 564 -6.22 -29.71 9.29
C TYR A 564 -7.11 -28.48 9.44
N ALA A 565 -7.21 -27.67 8.38
CA ALA A 565 -8.04 -26.46 8.34
C ALA A 565 -9.56 -26.71 8.22
N THR A 566 -9.98 -27.97 8.13
CA THR A 566 -11.40 -28.37 8.17
C THR A 566 -11.77 -29.05 9.48
N SER A 567 -10.81 -29.19 10.41
CA SER A 567 -11.02 -29.86 11.68
C SER A 567 -11.80 -28.98 12.67
N SER A 568 -11.70 -27.66 12.52
CA SER A 568 -12.39 -26.68 13.35
C SER A 568 -13.10 -25.60 12.51
N ASN A 569 -13.85 -24.72 13.17
CA ASN A 569 -14.50 -23.60 12.48
C ASN A 569 -13.48 -22.50 12.17
N ALA A 570 -13.66 -21.79 11.07
CA ALA A 570 -12.80 -20.67 10.74
C ALA A 570 -13.13 -19.45 11.63
N ILE A 571 -12.10 -18.89 12.26
CA ILE A 571 -12.13 -17.77 13.18
C ILE A 571 -11.18 -16.69 12.65
N MET A 572 -11.71 -15.73 11.91
CA MET A 572 -10.93 -14.57 11.47
C MET A 572 -10.89 -13.52 12.57
N SER A 573 -9.71 -12.97 12.83
CA SER A 573 -9.52 -11.86 13.76
C SER A 573 -9.10 -10.60 13.02
N LEU A 574 -9.73 -9.47 13.36
CA LEU A 574 -9.39 -8.14 12.83
C LEU A 574 -9.20 -7.18 14.00
N THR A 575 -7.99 -6.67 14.14
CA THR A 575 -7.64 -5.66 15.15
C THR A 575 -7.56 -4.31 14.44
N ILE A 576 -8.43 -3.37 14.79
CA ILE A 576 -8.39 -1.98 14.33
C ILE A 576 -7.89 -1.14 15.50
N SER A 577 -6.87 -0.33 15.26
CA SER A 577 -6.25 0.51 16.30
C SER A 577 -5.83 1.85 15.74
N GLU A 578 -5.85 2.88 16.57
CA GLU A 578 -5.27 4.18 16.24
C GLU A 578 -3.74 4.15 16.42
N GLY A 579 -3.03 4.82 15.53
CA GLY A 579 -1.60 5.02 15.64
C GLY A 579 -1.22 5.90 16.83
N ALA A 580 -0.02 5.74 17.37
CA ALA A 580 0.48 6.58 18.48
C ALA A 580 0.89 8.00 18.04
N PHE A 581 0.91 8.24 16.74
CA PHE A 581 1.36 9.48 16.12
C PHE A 581 0.35 9.95 15.08
N TYR A 582 0.34 11.25 14.83
CA TYR A 582 -0.36 11.87 13.72
C TYR A 582 0.62 12.62 12.81
N ILE A 583 0.25 12.80 11.55
CA ILE A 583 1.04 13.54 10.58
C ILE A 583 0.45 14.95 10.50
N LEU A 584 1.27 15.96 10.82
CA LEU A 584 0.93 17.35 10.61
C LEU A 584 1.67 17.85 9.37
N ASN A 585 0.90 18.13 8.33
CA ASN A 585 1.36 18.79 7.13
C ASN A 585 1.00 20.27 7.20
N THR A 586 1.95 21.14 6.87
CA THR A 586 1.72 22.59 6.84
C THR A 586 2.10 23.13 5.48
N GLN A 587 1.23 23.97 4.94
CA GLN A 587 1.41 24.71 3.71
C GLN A 587 1.36 26.20 4.02
N GLN A 588 2.46 26.91 3.75
CA GLN A 588 2.58 28.35 3.92
C GLN A 588 2.85 29.02 2.57
N PRO A 589 2.34 30.23 2.32
CA PRO A 589 2.78 31.00 1.16
C PRO A 589 4.28 31.29 1.28
N ILE A 590 5.00 31.27 0.15
CA ILE A 590 6.40 31.72 0.12
C ILE A 590 6.46 33.25 0.13
N VAL A 591 5.44 33.90 -0.45
CA VAL A 591 5.35 35.34 -0.62
C VAL A 591 3.92 35.80 -0.43
N ASP A 592 3.77 36.83 0.40
CA ASP A 592 2.51 37.54 0.61
C ASP A 592 2.43 38.78 -0.30
N GLU A 593 1.25 39.39 -0.43
CA GLU A 593 1.03 40.53 -1.32
C GLU A 593 1.99 41.70 -1.06
N ALA A 594 2.26 42.01 0.21
CA ALA A 594 3.17 43.09 0.58
C ALA A 594 4.64 42.81 0.21
N GLU A 595 5.11 41.58 0.44
CA GLU A 595 6.47 41.17 0.09
C GLU A 595 6.66 41.10 -1.43
N LEU A 596 5.63 40.67 -2.16
CA LEU A 596 5.63 40.64 -3.63
C LEU A 596 5.85 42.05 -4.19
N ILE A 597 5.05 43.03 -3.75
CA ILE A 597 5.14 44.43 -4.20
C ILE A 597 6.50 45.02 -3.85
N PHE A 598 6.99 44.80 -2.63
CA PHE A 598 8.29 45.31 -2.20
C PHE A 598 9.44 44.72 -3.03
N THR A 599 9.41 43.41 -3.27
CA THR A 599 10.46 42.72 -4.02
C THR A 599 10.45 43.10 -5.50
N ASP A 600 9.28 43.27 -6.11
CA ASP A 600 9.17 43.73 -7.50
C ASP A 600 9.68 45.17 -7.66
N MET A 601 9.43 46.05 -6.69
CA MET A 601 10.00 47.39 -6.66
C MET A 601 11.53 47.35 -6.52
N LEU A 602 12.04 46.55 -5.59
CA LEU A 602 13.48 46.37 -5.38
C LEU A 602 14.17 45.81 -6.64
N PHE A 603 13.55 44.85 -7.31
CA PHE A 603 14.01 44.29 -8.58
C PHE A 603 14.07 45.36 -9.68
N THR A 604 13.04 46.21 -9.78
CA THR A 604 12.98 47.32 -10.74
C THR A 604 14.13 48.31 -10.49
N ILE A 605 14.35 48.72 -9.24
CA ILE A 605 15.45 49.61 -8.85
C ILE A 605 16.80 48.98 -9.19
N THR A 606 17.00 47.72 -8.84
CA THR A 606 18.25 46.98 -9.10
C THR A 606 18.54 46.90 -10.60
N CYS A 607 17.51 46.67 -11.44
CA CYS A 607 17.67 46.70 -12.89
C CYS A 607 18.15 48.08 -13.36
N ILE A 608 17.49 49.15 -12.91
CA ILE A 608 17.87 50.53 -13.29
C ILE A 608 19.31 50.84 -12.86
N GLU A 609 19.72 50.44 -11.65
CA GLU A 609 21.08 50.65 -11.15
C GLU A 609 22.14 49.89 -11.95
N ILE A 610 21.91 48.61 -12.26
CA ILE A 610 22.85 47.80 -13.06
C ILE A 610 23.04 48.42 -14.44
N PHE A 611 21.95 48.79 -15.11
CA PHE A 611 22.03 49.42 -16.43
C PHE A 611 22.62 50.84 -16.36
N GLY A 612 22.35 51.60 -15.30
CA GLY A 612 23.00 52.88 -15.02
C GLY A 612 24.51 52.73 -14.84
N PHE A 613 24.95 51.69 -14.12
CA PHE A 613 26.36 51.38 -13.94
C PHE A 613 27.05 50.97 -15.25
N ILE A 614 26.41 50.13 -16.07
CA ILE A 614 26.88 49.78 -17.42
C ILE A 614 27.00 51.04 -18.29
N PHE A 615 26.04 51.96 -18.21
CA PHE A 615 26.08 53.23 -18.94
C PHE A 615 27.25 54.12 -18.49
N ILE A 616 27.52 54.21 -17.18
CA ILE A 616 28.67 54.93 -16.64
C ILE A 616 29.99 54.32 -17.14
N ILE A 617 30.12 52.98 -17.11
CA ILE A 617 31.28 52.26 -17.67
C ILE A 617 31.44 52.60 -19.16
N PHE A 618 30.35 52.54 -19.93
CA PHE A 618 30.39 52.86 -21.37
C PHE A 618 30.87 54.30 -21.61
N ARG A 619 30.38 55.26 -20.81
CA ARG A 619 30.74 56.69 -20.90
C ARG A 619 32.21 56.94 -20.52
N LEU A 620 32.66 56.34 -19.42
CA LEU A 620 33.99 56.62 -18.85
C LEU A 620 35.12 55.82 -19.49
N LEU A 621 34.85 54.61 -19.98
CA LEU A 621 35.89 53.74 -20.56
C LEU A 621 35.76 53.65 -22.07
N ILE A 622 34.58 53.29 -22.61
CA ILE A 622 34.45 52.90 -24.02
C ILE A 622 34.49 54.11 -24.97
N ILE A 623 33.77 55.19 -24.65
CA ILE A 623 33.78 56.42 -25.47
C ILE A 623 35.19 57.03 -25.60
N PRO A 624 35.98 57.22 -24.54
CA PRO A 624 37.34 57.74 -24.70
C PRO A 624 38.26 56.76 -25.44
N PHE A 625 38.13 55.45 -25.21
CA PHE A 625 38.94 54.44 -25.91
C PHE A 625 38.66 54.43 -27.42
N THR A 626 37.39 54.47 -27.83
CA THR A 626 36.99 54.53 -29.24
C THR A 626 37.44 55.82 -29.91
N LYS A 627 37.35 56.97 -29.23
CA LYS A 627 37.93 58.23 -29.72
C LYS A 627 39.45 58.14 -29.89
N CYS A 628 40.15 57.48 -28.97
CA CYS A 628 41.59 57.27 -29.05
C CYS A 628 41.97 56.40 -30.26
N ILE A 629 41.30 55.27 -30.45
CA ILE A 629 41.52 54.36 -31.59
C ILE A 629 41.21 55.08 -32.91
N LEU A 630 40.10 55.81 -33.01
CA LEU A 630 39.74 56.58 -34.21
C LEU A 630 40.76 57.68 -34.52
N LYS A 631 41.32 58.33 -33.50
CA LYS A 631 42.38 59.32 -33.66
C LYS A 631 43.65 58.66 -34.22
N CYS A 632 44.06 57.51 -33.69
CA CYS A 632 45.18 56.72 -34.20
C CYS A 632 44.95 56.26 -35.66
N TYR A 633 43.73 55.81 -36.00
CA TYR A 633 43.40 55.37 -37.36
C TYR A 633 43.36 56.53 -38.37
N SER A 634 42.88 57.70 -37.95
CA SER A 634 42.88 58.91 -38.78
C SER A 634 44.30 59.43 -39.07
N GLN A 635 45.21 59.30 -38.10
CA GLN A 635 46.62 59.64 -38.28
C GLN A 635 47.32 58.67 -39.23
N HIS A 636 47.00 57.37 -39.18
CA HIS A 636 47.52 56.38 -40.12
C HIS A 636 47.04 56.64 -41.56
N LYS A 637 45.76 56.95 -41.76
CA LYS A 637 45.19 57.25 -43.09
C LYS A 637 45.68 58.58 -43.67
N ALA A 638 46.04 59.54 -42.81
CA ALA A 638 46.70 60.78 -43.22
C ALA A 638 48.16 60.53 -43.66
N SER A 639 48.85 59.57 -43.03
CA SER A 639 50.20 59.15 -43.43
C SER A 639 50.20 58.40 -44.77
N ASP A 640 49.24 57.52 -45.02
CA ASP A 640 49.11 56.80 -46.30
C ASP A 640 48.78 57.73 -47.48
N LYS A 641 47.93 58.75 -47.27
CA LYS A 641 47.68 59.78 -48.30
C LYS A 641 48.90 60.64 -48.62
N LEU A 642 49.82 60.82 -47.66
CA LEU A 642 51.06 61.58 -47.86
C LEU A 642 52.09 60.76 -48.65
N LEU A 643 52.09 59.43 -48.50
CA LEU A 643 52.91 58.51 -49.29
C LEU A 643 52.44 58.44 -50.76
N THR A 644 51.13 58.34 -51.01
CA THR A 644 50.60 58.35 -52.40
C THR A 644 50.76 59.71 -53.12
N ALA A 645 50.74 60.83 -52.38
CA ALA A 645 50.96 62.16 -52.95
C ALA A 645 52.44 62.45 -53.27
N ASN A 646 53.38 61.77 -52.61
CA ASN A 646 54.81 61.85 -52.93
C ASN A 646 55.19 61.02 -54.17
N ASP A 647 54.53 59.88 -54.40
CA ASP A 647 54.77 59.07 -55.63
C ASP A 647 54.28 59.77 -56.91
N GLU A 648 53.16 60.51 -56.87
CA GLU A 648 52.71 61.32 -58.02
C GLU A 648 53.65 62.51 -58.31
N ARG A 649 54.29 63.10 -57.29
CA ARG A 649 55.26 64.19 -57.49
C ARG A 649 56.57 63.69 -58.10
N ILE A 650 57.03 62.49 -57.73
CA ILE A 650 58.26 61.91 -58.29
C ILE A 650 58.07 61.53 -59.78
N MET A 651 56.89 61.04 -60.18
CA MET A 651 56.62 60.76 -61.61
C MET A 651 56.50 62.03 -62.48
N SER A 652 56.18 63.20 -61.91
CA SER A 652 56.13 64.47 -62.66
C SER A 652 57.50 65.13 -62.87
N ALA A 653 58.52 64.74 -62.10
CA ALA A 653 59.86 65.33 -62.16
C ALA A 653 60.87 64.56 -63.07
N VAL A 654 60.43 63.47 -63.72
CA VAL A 654 61.26 62.64 -64.64
C VAL A 654 60.84 62.78 -66.12
N ARG A 655 59.95 63.74 -66.44
CA ARG A 655 59.67 64.18 -67.82
C ARG A 655 60.04 65.64 -68.01
N PHE A 656 61.33 65.93 -68.05
CA PHE A 656 61.92 66.98 -68.90
C PHE A 656 63.35 66.58 -69.25
#